data_AF-C3JZU3-F1
#
_entry.id   AF-C3JZU3-F1
#
_cell.length_a   1.000
_cell.length_b   1.000
_cell.length_c   1.000
_cell.angle_alpha   90.00
_cell.angle_beta   90.00
_cell.angle_gamma   90.00
#
_symmetry.space_group_name_H-M   'P 1'
#
loop_
_entity.id
_entity.type
_entity.pdbx_description
1 polymer ?
#
loop_
_entity_poly.entity_id
_entity_poly.type
_entity_poly.pdbx_seq_one_letter_code
_entity_poly.pdbx_strand_id
1 'polypeptide(L)'
;MSTFATGSSARSMSLAPLLSSHLEKQVTPLTAFDAPERRFGEHFNASSHSAVIKLMMLTFGARPTDMFNDVRSTGDGYDVTMKDGIQLHLSRQELQQAAAASRFAGNDSDILSSAYFALAVFIKRKQLGSGNAAGLAGFEAVLTESLQGETTFNMLKGMGLSGHLQYVPTATVVGQGGNGVADSYDAGSSLIHAGKAHRFGRESSPDRSYLYTLVNDSAPKPRIIPSPVTPVVVPEADPPTKNVRPQVAEVLQGFTTSSRNFGEVFDLSSHAAVIKLMMLRFGRSPSDMFEKVEGTQSGYSVTMKDGFELTLSRQELQRASEASRFTGPDAQMITDAHFMLAAFAKRRQIERNVQFDSALSGTLRGETPYNVLRGMGLIGFLRVAPPGKLLEPHSVGVTNTFNFSGELVVEGIKHGQGGKAAVVKDYGYQLAADLPGEPHKGRPAQFSAAPVGVPPADIWAGFYQGVEGNCVTVSAIKAAMMKYGQNPLGIYKRVTETSEGFTITMRDACTVTLTHAELEMARAAANFKGEDKGLVDDAVFLYAVSAKRAQRENHEFKAGGSFGAALQTLNDGEMPGDALRRLGLYAFTRPSSVQELASGVPGTLANFWHSVVVVEGTLDEYGAKRDLQGSEWMQKGGVALKLI
;
A
#
# COMPACT_ATOMS: atom_id res chain seq x y z
N MET A 1 -61.58 -29.99 21.68
CA MET A 1 -62.44 -30.08 22.89
C MET A 1 -61.64 -30.73 24.01
N SER A 2 -61.73 -30.17 25.22
CA SER A 2 -61.18 -30.56 26.54
C SER A 2 -59.65 -30.58 26.70
N THR A 3 -58.96 -29.64 27.38
CA THR A 3 -58.99 -29.12 28.77
C THR A 3 -58.45 -30.08 29.86
N PHE A 4 -57.27 -29.81 30.43
CA PHE A 4 -57.03 -29.20 31.76
C PHE A 4 -55.64 -29.54 32.34
N ALA A 5 -55.11 -28.57 33.10
CA ALA A 5 -53.83 -28.53 33.81
C ALA A 5 -53.72 -29.54 34.97
N THR A 6 -52.54 -29.88 35.52
CA THR A 6 -51.82 -29.16 36.58
C THR A 6 -50.74 -30.09 37.17
N GLY A 7 -49.68 -29.55 37.79
CA GLY A 7 -48.86 -30.33 38.73
C GLY A 7 -47.42 -29.85 38.94
N SER A 8 -47.22 -29.00 39.96
CA SER A 8 -45.92 -28.57 40.49
C SER A 8 -45.45 -29.52 41.61
N SER A 9 -44.15 -29.83 41.68
CA SER A 9 -43.42 -29.91 42.97
C SER A 9 -41.90 -29.98 42.76
N ALA A 10 -41.18 -29.21 43.55
CA ALA A 10 -39.72 -29.15 43.65
C ALA A 10 -39.19 -30.09 44.75
N ARG A 11 -38.01 -30.72 44.55
CA ARG A 11 -37.00 -30.93 45.62
C ARG A 11 -35.64 -31.45 45.11
N SER A 12 -34.63 -30.59 45.35
CA SER A 12 -33.24 -30.82 45.80
C SER A 12 -32.25 -31.78 45.11
N MET A 13 -31.13 -31.15 44.68
CA MET A 13 -29.71 -31.49 44.88
C MET A 13 -29.09 -32.73 44.18
N SER A 14 -28.51 -32.46 43.01
CA SER A 14 -27.08 -32.63 42.61
C SER A 14 -26.21 -33.70 43.29
N LEU A 15 -25.60 -34.56 42.46
CA LEU A 15 -24.15 -34.78 42.34
C LEU A 15 -23.85 -35.48 40.99
N ALA A 16 -23.05 -34.81 40.15
CA ALA A 16 -22.61 -35.24 38.81
C ALA A 16 -21.56 -36.39 38.87
N PRO A 17 -20.94 -36.83 37.74
CA PRO A 17 -21.31 -36.79 36.32
C PRO A 17 -21.22 -38.17 35.63
N LEU A 18 -21.88 -38.36 34.49
CA LEU A 18 -21.38 -39.31 33.49
C LEU A 18 -21.41 -38.69 32.10
N LEU A 19 -20.18 -38.42 31.66
CA LEU A 19 -19.73 -38.00 30.35
C LEU A 19 -20.46 -38.70 29.20
N SER A 20 -21.02 -37.91 28.28
CA SER A 20 -20.84 -38.14 26.84
C SER A 20 -21.18 -36.88 26.03
N SER A 21 -20.11 -36.28 25.51
CA SER A 21 -20.00 -35.70 24.16
C SER A 21 -21.21 -34.94 23.61
N HIS A 22 -21.33 -33.67 23.99
CA HIS A 22 -21.77 -32.66 23.02
C HIS A 22 -20.54 -31.86 22.62
N LEU A 23 -20.12 -32.04 21.36
CA LEU A 23 -19.27 -31.10 20.64
C LEU A 23 -19.99 -29.75 20.64
N GLU A 24 -19.69 -28.90 21.61
CA GLU A 24 -19.92 -27.47 21.50
C GLU A 24 -19.09 -26.98 20.33
N LYS A 25 -19.76 -26.70 19.20
CA LYS A 25 -19.18 -25.83 18.16
C LYS A 25 -18.93 -24.49 18.82
N GLN A 26 -17.70 -24.23 19.27
CA GLN A 26 -17.25 -22.89 19.60
C GLN A 26 -17.52 -22.00 18.38
N VAL A 27 -18.47 -21.09 18.50
CA VAL A 27 -18.70 -20.02 17.51
C VAL A 27 -17.45 -19.16 17.55
N THR A 28 -16.56 -19.35 16.58
CA THR A 28 -15.39 -18.50 16.42
C THR A 28 -15.84 -17.17 15.80
N PRO A 29 -15.20 -16.03 16.14
CA PRO A 29 -15.47 -14.72 15.53
C PRO A 29 -15.49 -14.75 13.98
N LEU A 30 -14.83 -15.76 13.40
CA LEU A 30 -14.81 -16.08 11.98
C LEU A 30 -16.21 -16.14 11.34
N THR A 31 -17.16 -16.86 11.96
CA THR A 31 -18.52 -17.10 11.45
C THR A 31 -19.56 -16.18 12.10
N ALA A 32 -19.15 -15.37 13.07
CA ALA A 32 -20.07 -14.55 13.87
C ALA A 32 -20.63 -13.36 13.08
N PHE A 33 -19.81 -12.73 12.23
CA PHE A 33 -20.23 -11.68 11.30
C PHE A 33 -19.35 -11.64 10.05
N ASP A 34 -19.79 -10.98 8.98
CA ASP A 34 -18.93 -10.59 7.85
C ASP A 34 -19.40 -9.27 7.25
N ALA A 35 -18.52 -8.62 6.49
CA ALA A 35 -18.92 -7.57 5.59
C ALA A 35 -19.65 -8.18 4.39
N PRO A 36 -20.81 -7.65 3.96
CA PRO A 36 -21.48 -8.16 2.79
C PRO A 36 -20.67 -7.82 1.53
N GLU A 37 -20.77 -8.66 0.51
CA GLU A 37 -20.34 -8.27 -0.82
C GLU A 37 -21.09 -7.01 -1.27
N ARG A 38 -20.41 -6.23 -2.12
CA ARG A 38 -20.98 -5.10 -2.84
C ARG A 38 -22.26 -5.51 -3.57
N ARG A 39 -23.41 -4.87 -3.31
CA ARG A 39 -24.58 -5.05 -4.18
C ARG A 39 -24.37 -4.29 -5.49
N PHE A 40 -25.27 -4.53 -6.43
CA PHE A 40 -25.30 -3.78 -7.69
C PHE A 40 -25.48 -2.27 -7.39
N GLY A 41 -24.63 -1.42 -7.97
CA GLY A 41 -24.65 0.04 -7.77
C GLY A 41 -24.00 0.60 -6.50
N GLU A 42 -23.61 -0.22 -5.51
CA GLU A 42 -23.09 0.28 -4.22
C GLU A 42 -21.57 0.52 -4.22
N HIS A 43 -21.13 1.62 -3.60
CA HIS A 43 -19.73 1.99 -3.35
C HIS A 43 -19.25 1.52 -1.97
N PHE A 44 -19.57 0.29 -1.59
CA PHE A 44 -19.38 -0.19 -0.22
C PHE A 44 -18.30 -1.28 -0.12
N ASN A 45 -17.29 -1.16 0.74
CA ASN A 45 -16.32 -2.23 0.99
C ASN A 45 -15.76 -2.15 2.41
N ALA A 46 -16.43 -2.86 3.31
CA ALA A 46 -16.00 -3.00 4.70
C ALA A 46 -15.15 -4.27 4.95
N SER A 47 -14.56 -4.88 3.90
CA SER A 47 -13.79 -6.12 4.08
C SER A 47 -12.56 -5.94 4.95
N SER A 48 -11.86 -4.80 4.82
CA SER A 48 -10.74 -4.45 5.70
C SER A 48 -11.18 -4.26 7.14
N HIS A 49 -12.30 -3.57 7.36
CA HIS A 49 -12.90 -3.37 8.68
C HIS A 49 -13.25 -4.71 9.31
N SER A 50 -14.00 -5.56 8.61
CA SER A 50 -14.37 -6.89 9.11
C SER A 50 -13.15 -7.77 9.38
N ALA A 51 -12.19 -7.83 8.45
CA ALA A 51 -11.02 -8.69 8.59
C ALA A 51 -10.14 -8.27 9.78
N VAL A 52 -9.86 -6.98 9.95
CA VAL A 52 -9.04 -6.47 11.05
C VAL A 52 -9.75 -6.58 12.39
N ILE A 53 -11.05 -6.26 12.45
CA ILE A 53 -11.84 -6.44 13.68
C ILE A 53 -11.86 -7.92 14.08
N LYS A 54 -12.07 -8.86 13.14
CA LYS A 54 -11.97 -10.30 13.41
C LYS A 54 -10.58 -10.69 13.92
N LEU A 55 -9.51 -10.14 13.33
CA LEU A 55 -8.15 -10.40 13.80
C LEU A 55 -7.93 -9.89 15.24
N MET A 56 -8.44 -8.71 15.58
CA MET A 56 -8.43 -8.20 16.95
C MET A 56 -9.20 -9.13 17.89
N MET A 57 -10.40 -9.58 17.50
CA MET A 57 -11.21 -10.49 18.30
C MET A 57 -10.52 -11.84 18.53
N LEU A 58 -9.85 -12.38 17.51
CA LEU A 58 -9.08 -13.62 17.60
C LEU A 58 -7.81 -13.48 18.45
N THR A 59 -7.25 -12.28 18.54
CA THR A 59 -5.96 -12.05 19.24
C THR A 59 -6.16 -11.63 20.69
N PHE A 60 -7.06 -10.67 20.94
CA PHE A 60 -7.24 -10.05 22.25
C PHE A 60 -8.50 -10.52 22.98
N GLY A 61 -9.52 -10.94 22.23
CA GLY A 61 -10.84 -11.28 22.75
C GLY A 61 -11.94 -10.46 22.09
N ALA A 62 -13.17 -10.95 22.16
CA ALA A 62 -14.25 -10.44 21.33
C ALA A 62 -14.94 -9.18 21.86
N ARG A 63 -14.80 -8.85 23.15
CA ARG A 63 -15.49 -7.70 23.75
C ARG A 63 -14.69 -6.41 23.52
N PRO A 64 -15.33 -5.23 23.50
CA PRO A 64 -14.61 -3.96 23.40
C PRO A 64 -13.54 -3.76 24.48
N THR A 65 -13.79 -4.23 25.69
CA THR A 65 -12.83 -4.19 26.82
C THR A 65 -11.63 -5.11 26.63
N ASP A 66 -11.72 -6.09 25.73
CA ASP A 66 -10.59 -6.96 25.38
C ASP A 66 -9.77 -6.33 24.24
N MET A 67 -10.46 -5.70 23.28
CA MET A 67 -9.86 -5.09 22.09
C MET A 67 -9.12 -3.77 22.36
N PHE A 68 -9.53 -3.01 23.37
CA PHE A 68 -8.97 -1.70 23.74
C PHE A 68 -8.40 -1.70 25.16
N ASN A 69 -7.49 -0.77 25.48
CA ASN A 69 -6.84 -0.71 26.80
C ASN A 69 -7.82 -0.36 27.92
N ASP A 70 -8.81 0.50 27.65
CA ASP A 70 -9.86 0.89 28.58
C ASP A 70 -11.12 1.31 27.81
N VAL A 71 -12.30 0.95 28.33
CA VAL A 71 -13.61 1.35 27.79
C VAL A 71 -14.53 1.66 28.96
N ARG A 72 -14.92 2.92 29.13
CA ARG A 72 -15.77 3.40 30.22
C ARG A 72 -17.06 3.98 29.68
N SER A 73 -18.20 3.48 30.16
CA SER A 73 -19.50 4.04 29.81
C SER A 73 -19.68 5.42 30.46
N THR A 74 -20.15 6.38 29.68
CA THR A 74 -20.58 7.70 30.15
C THR A 74 -22.09 7.85 29.95
N GLY A 75 -22.67 8.97 30.42
CA GLY A 75 -24.10 9.24 30.25
C GLY A 75 -24.54 9.34 28.79
N ASP A 76 -23.66 9.82 27.92
CA ASP A 76 -23.87 10.14 26.50
C ASP A 76 -23.17 9.16 25.52
N GLY A 77 -22.34 8.24 26.03
CA GLY A 77 -21.47 7.46 25.17
C GLY A 77 -20.47 6.57 25.91
N TYR A 78 -19.25 6.50 25.37
CA TYR A 78 -18.14 5.74 25.90
C TYR A 78 -16.82 6.50 25.73
N ASP A 79 -16.04 6.58 26.81
CA ASP A 79 -14.64 6.98 26.73
C ASP A 79 -13.79 5.74 26.46
N VAL A 80 -12.94 5.80 25.44
CA VAL A 80 -12.12 4.69 24.97
C VAL A 80 -10.66 5.09 25.00
N THR A 81 -9.83 4.25 25.62
CA THR A 81 -8.36 4.32 25.50
C THR A 81 -7.90 3.22 24.55
N MET A 82 -7.38 3.62 23.40
CA MET A 82 -6.87 2.72 22.36
C MET A 82 -5.57 2.04 22.79
N LYS A 83 -5.14 1.00 22.06
CA LYS A 83 -3.93 0.23 22.38
C LYS A 83 -2.64 1.05 22.33
N ASP A 84 -2.59 2.11 21.52
CA ASP A 84 -1.51 3.09 21.47
C ASP A 84 -1.67 4.27 22.46
N GLY A 85 -2.64 4.18 23.38
CA GLY A 85 -2.85 5.15 24.46
C GLY A 85 -3.67 6.38 24.07
N ILE A 86 -4.08 6.51 22.80
CA ILE A 86 -4.96 7.62 22.37
C ILE A 86 -6.33 7.47 23.03
N GLN A 87 -6.82 8.57 23.59
CA GLN A 87 -8.14 8.65 24.19
C GLN A 87 -9.12 9.35 23.25
N LEU A 88 -10.31 8.81 23.13
CA LEU A 88 -11.40 9.40 22.37
C LEU A 88 -12.75 9.13 23.05
N HIS A 89 -13.71 9.99 22.74
CA HIS A 89 -15.09 9.84 23.19
C HIS A 89 -15.97 9.41 22.00
N LEU A 90 -16.78 8.37 22.20
CA LEU A 90 -17.79 7.89 21.26
C LEU A 90 -19.18 8.16 21.79
N SER A 91 -19.96 8.97 21.08
CA SER A 91 -21.37 9.17 21.41
C SER A 91 -22.24 7.97 21.02
N ARG A 92 -23.39 7.82 21.67
CA ARG A 92 -24.40 6.80 21.27
C ARG A 92 -24.89 6.98 19.84
N GLN A 93 -24.96 8.22 19.35
CA GLN A 93 -25.36 8.52 17.97
C GLN A 93 -24.33 8.00 16.96
N GLU A 94 -23.04 8.20 17.20
CA GLU A 94 -21.96 7.71 16.33
C GLU A 94 -21.93 6.18 16.29
N LEU A 95 -22.18 5.52 17.44
CA LEU A 95 -22.32 4.07 17.50
C LEU A 95 -23.52 3.56 16.67
N GLN A 96 -24.66 4.26 16.75
CA GLN A 96 -25.83 3.95 15.93
C GLN A 96 -25.57 4.17 14.44
N GLN A 97 -24.87 5.24 14.06
CA GLN A 97 -24.46 5.50 12.68
C GLN A 97 -23.54 4.39 12.16
N ALA A 98 -22.54 3.96 12.95
CA ALA A 98 -21.67 2.85 12.58
C ALA A 98 -22.45 1.54 12.40
N ALA A 99 -23.36 1.22 13.32
CA ALA A 99 -24.22 0.04 13.21
C ALA A 99 -25.09 0.07 11.95
N ALA A 100 -25.75 1.20 11.68
CA ALA A 100 -26.63 1.38 10.52
C ALA A 100 -25.87 1.32 9.18
N ALA A 101 -24.68 1.92 9.10
CA ALA A 101 -23.94 2.03 7.84
C ALA A 101 -23.05 0.83 7.53
N SER A 102 -22.49 0.14 8.55
CA SER A 102 -21.48 -0.92 8.37
C SER A 102 -21.99 -2.15 7.61
N ARG A 103 -23.32 -2.38 7.66
CA ARG A 103 -24.00 -3.54 7.07
C ARG A 103 -23.38 -4.89 7.46
N PHE A 104 -22.59 -4.98 8.53
CA PHE A 104 -22.08 -6.26 8.99
C PHE A 104 -23.28 -7.19 9.23
N ALA A 105 -23.20 -8.38 8.67
CA ALA A 105 -24.25 -9.39 8.77
C ALA A 105 -23.71 -10.58 9.53
N GLY A 106 -24.48 -11.08 10.49
CA GLY A 106 -24.01 -12.09 11.43
C GLY A 106 -25.15 -12.63 12.26
N ASN A 107 -24.95 -13.82 12.84
CA ASN A 107 -25.96 -14.50 13.66
C ASN A 107 -25.75 -14.28 15.16
N ASP A 108 -24.67 -13.61 15.56
CA ASP A 108 -24.31 -13.32 16.94
C ASP A 108 -24.42 -11.81 17.20
N SER A 109 -25.45 -11.41 17.95
CA SER A 109 -25.75 -10.01 18.23
C SER A 109 -24.68 -9.32 19.09
N ASP A 110 -24.01 -10.06 19.96
CA ASP A 110 -23.04 -9.51 20.91
C ASP A 110 -21.71 -9.26 20.20
N ILE A 111 -21.29 -10.20 19.33
CA ILE A 111 -20.12 -10.03 18.47
C ILE A 111 -20.36 -8.91 17.46
N LEU A 112 -21.54 -8.84 16.84
CA LEU A 112 -21.90 -7.74 15.92
C LEU A 112 -21.84 -6.38 16.62
N SER A 113 -22.40 -6.28 17.83
CA SER A 113 -22.35 -5.04 18.61
C SER A 113 -20.91 -4.62 18.92
N SER A 114 -20.05 -5.60 19.25
CA SER A 114 -18.63 -5.37 19.48
C SER A 114 -17.90 -4.92 18.20
N ALA A 115 -18.29 -5.46 17.03
CA ALA A 115 -17.76 -5.05 15.74
C ALA A 115 -18.18 -3.62 15.36
N TYR A 116 -19.44 -3.24 15.61
CA TYR A 116 -19.90 -1.86 15.41
C TYR A 116 -19.15 -0.88 16.31
N PHE A 117 -18.90 -1.27 17.56
CA PHE A 117 -18.11 -0.47 18.49
C PHE A 117 -16.69 -0.24 17.97
N ALA A 118 -15.99 -1.31 17.57
CA ALA A 118 -14.64 -1.19 17.04
C ALA A 118 -14.60 -0.31 15.77
N LEU A 119 -15.55 -0.49 14.85
CA LEU A 119 -15.66 0.37 13.67
C LEU A 119 -15.86 1.84 14.08
N ALA A 120 -16.74 2.13 15.03
CA ALA A 120 -16.99 3.50 15.49
C ALA A 120 -15.72 4.13 16.08
N VAL A 121 -14.94 3.37 16.88
CA VAL A 121 -13.64 3.83 17.42
C VAL A 121 -12.70 4.24 16.29
N PHE A 122 -12.55 3.39 15.26
CA PHE A 122 -11.70 3.69 14.11
C PHE A 122 -12.12 4.95 13.36
N ILE A 123 -13.41 5.08 13.07
CA ILE A 123 -13.95 6.26 12.37
C ILE A 123 -13.76 7.52 13.21
N LYS A 124 -13.98 7.44 14.52
CA LYS A 124 -13.80 8.59 15.40
C LYS A 124 -12.35 9.05 15.43
N ARG A 125 -11.41 8.12 15.49
CA ARG A 125 -9.98 8.45 15.37
C ARG A 125 -9.64 9.08 14.03
N LYS A 126 -10.14 8.53 12.92
CA LYS A 126 -9.93 9.09 11.58
C LYS A 126 -10.51 10.50 11.46
N GLN A 127 -11.71 10.72 12.02
CA GLN A 127 -12.33 12.03 12.11
C GLN A 127 -11.40 13.01 12.83
N LEU A 128 -10.96 12.68 14.06
CA LEU A 128 -10.11 13.55 14.87
C LEU A 128 -8.70 13.76 14.27
N GLY A 129 -8.20 12.81 13.47
CA GLY A 129 -6.89 12.89 12.80
C GLY A 129 -6.87 13.76 11.53
N SER A 130 -8.02 14.02 10.90
CA SER A 130 -8.13 14.63 9.56
C SER A 130 -7.76 16.14 9.44
N GLY A 131 -7.25 16.78 10.50
CA GLY A 131 -6.80 18.18 10.47
C GLY A 131 -7.89 19.23 10.73
N ASN A 132 -7.45 20.45 11.10
CA ASN A 132 -8.19 21.64 11.58
C ASN A 132 -9.65 21.49 12.06
N ALA A 133 -9.88 21.75 13.35
CA ALA A 133 -11.19 21.72 14.02
C ALA A 133 -12.31 22.52 13.33
N ALA A 134 -11.97 23.55 12.55
CA ALA A 134 -12.92 24.39 11.81
C ALA A 134 -13.45 23.77 10.50
N GLY A 135 -12.87 22.65 10.04
CA GLY A 135 -13.23 21.97 8.79
C GLY A 135 -13.37 20.45 8.91
N LEU A 136 -13.46 19.92 10.14
CA LEU A 136 -13.61 18.48 10.37
C LEU A 136 -14.85 17.95 9.67
N ALA A 137 -14.66 16.97 8.78
CA ALA A 137 -15.77 16.22 8.22
C ALA A 137 -16.59 15.58 9.36
N GLY A 138 -17.92 15.63 9.24
CA GLY A 138 -18.81 14.96 10.19
C GLY A 138 -18.52 13.47 10.26
N PHE A 139 -18.79 12.83 11.41
CA PHE A 139 -18.52 11.40 11.61
C PHE A 139 -19.13 10.54 10.49
N GLU A 140 -20.36 10.86 10.07
CA GLU A 140 -21.05 10.18 8.98
C GLU A 140 -20.36 10.32 7.63
N ALA A 141 -19.76 11.47 7.33
CA ALA A 141 -19.00 11.67 6.09
C ALA A 141 -17.72 10.81 6.09
N VAL A 142 -16.98 10.81 7.20
CA VAL A 142 -15.78 9.98 7.38
C VAL A 142 -16.12 8.48 7.37
N LEU A 143 -17.24 8.09 8.01
CA LEU A 143 -17.78 6.74 7.97
C LEU A 143 -18.10 6.34 6.54
N THR A 144 -18.83 7.18 5.80
CA THR A 144 -19.23 6.92 4.41
C THR A 144 -18.01 6.76 3.52
N GLU A 145 -17.03 7.66 3.61
CA GLU A 145 -15.78 7.58 2.86
C GLU A 145 -14.99 6.31 3.19
N SER A 146 -14.81 6.02 4.48
CA SER A 146 -14.12 4.83 4.96
C SER A 146 -14.78 3.53 4.50
N LEU A 147 -16.10 3.49 4.51
CA LEU A 147 -16.88 2.36 4.02
C LEU A 147 -16.86 2.23 2.50
N GLN A 148 -16.21 3.13 1.75
CA GLN A 148 -15.92 2.87 0.35
C GLN A 148 -14.81 1.83 0.19
N GLY A 149 -13.88 1.75 1.13
CA GLY A 149 -12.70 0.90 1.12
C GLY A 149 -11.59 1.50 1.97
N GLU A 150 -10.79 0.65 2.59
CA GLU A 150 -9.68 1.06 3.45
C GLU A 150 -8.50 0.11 3.29
N THR A 151 -7.26 0.59 3.36
CA THR A 151 -6.10 -0.32 3.28
C THR A 151 -5.95 -1.12 4.57
N THR A 152 -5.39 -2.33 4.50
CA THR A 152 -5.21 -3.18 5.69
C THR A 152 -4.35 -2.48 6.73
N PHE A 153 -3.24 -1.91 6.27
CA PHE A 153 -2.30 -1.17 7.10
C PHE A 153 -2.96 0.00 7.83
N ASN A 154 -3.72 0.81 7.09
CA ASN A 154 -4.46 1.93 7.63
C ASN A 154 -5.46 1.49 8.71
N MET A 155 -6.23 0.43 8.48
CA MET A 155 -7.16 -0.07 9.50
C MET A 155 -6.42 -0.52 10.77
N LEU A 156 -5.31 -1.24 10.62
CA LEU A 156 -4.53 -1.73 11.76
C LEU A 156 -3.91 -0.58 12.59
N LYS A 157 -3.23 0.37 11.93
CA LYS A 157 -2.62 1.53 12.61
C LYS A 157 -3.68 2.48 13.16
N GLY A 158 -4.77 2.69 12.42
CA GLY A 158 -5.92 3.48 12.87
C GLY A 158 -6.68 2.85 14.03
N MET A 159 -6.57 1.53 14.24
CA MET A 159 -7.04 0.85 15.45
C MET A 159 -6.05 0.93 16.63
N GLY A 160 -4.93 1.63 16.45
CA GLY A 160 -3.91 1.82 17.49
C GLY A 160 -3.05 0.57 17.72
N LEU A 161 -2.91 -0.29 16.72
CA LEU A 161 -2.25 -1.59 16.84
C LEU A 161 -0.75 -1.55 16.49
N SER A 162 -0.15 -0.39 16.28
CA SER A 162 1.27 -0.25 15.89
C SER A 162 2.21 -1.10 16.75
N GLY A 163 2.02 -1.07 18.07
CA GLY A 163 2.81 -1.81 19.05
C GLY A 163 2.59 -3.33 19.08
N HIS A 164 1.64 -3.83 18.28
CA HIS A 164 1.19 -5.23 18.28
C HIS A 164 1.34 -5.88 16.91
N LEU A 165 1.77 -5.16 15.88
CA LEU A 165 1.80 -5.64 14.52
C LEU A 165 3.00 -6.53 14.21
N GLN A 166 2.80 -7.57 13.43
CA GLN A 166 3.89 -8.30 12.78
C GLN A 166 3.59 -8.42 11.30
N TYR A 167 4.59 -8.21 10.44
CA TYR A 167 4.48 -8.43 9.01
C TYR A 167 5.34 -9.61 8.61
N VAL A 168 4.69 -10.68 8.18
CA VAL A 168 5.32 -11.99 8.06
C VAL A 168 4.96 -12.65 6.74
N PRO A 169 5.80 -13.56 6.22
CA PRO A 169 5.47 -14.33 5.03
C PRO A 169 4.16 -15.10 5.25
N THR A 170 3.25 -15.02 4.28
CA THR A 170 1.95 -15.71 4.34
C THR A 170 2.13 -17.22 4.49
N ALA A 171 3.15 -17.79 3.83
CA ALA A 171 3.47 -19.21 3.93
C ALA A 171 3.78 -19.66 5.36
N THR A 172 4.44 -18.81 6.17
CA THR A 172 4.75 -19.09 7.57
C THR A 172 3.47 -19.19 8.39
N VAL A 173 2.57 -18.22 8.24
CA VAL A 173 1.30 -18.18 8.99
C VAL A 173 0.38 -19.33 8.58
N VAL A 174 0.29 -19.62 7.29
CA VAL A 174 -0.46 -20.77 6.77
C VAL A 174 0.11 -22.08 7.29
N GLY A 175 1.43 -22.27 7.23
CA GLY A 175 2.10 -23.48 7.70
C GLY A 175 1.99 -23.71 9.21
N GLN A 176 1.86 -22.64 10.00
CA GLN A 176 1.68 -22.69 11.45
C GLN A 176 0.21 -22.71 11.89
N GLY A 177 -0.75 -22.62 10.95
CA GLY A 177 -2.17 -22.50 11.28
C GLY A 177 -2.53 -21.19 11.99
N GLY A 178 -1.72 -20.16 11.83
CA GLY A 178 -1.89 -18.86 12.48
C GLY A 178 -2.98 -17.98 11.83
N ASN A 179 -3.17 -16.80 12.41
CA ASN A 179 -4.16 -15.81 11.99
C ASN A 179 -3.47 -14.54 11.50
N GLY A 180 -4.00 -13.94 10.44
CA GLY A 180 -3.53 -12.63 9.97
C GLY A 180 -4.48 -11.99 8.97
N VAL A 181 -4.14 -10.81 8.47
CA VAL A 181 -4.90 -10.08 7.45
C VAL A 181 -4.00 -9.67 6.30
N ALA A 182 -4.48 -9.84 5.08
CA ALA A 182 -3.74 -9.52 3.87
C ALA A 182 -4.53 -8.53 2.99
N ASP A 183 -3.83 -7.59 2.35
CA ASP A 183 -4.45 -6.65 1.41
C ASP A 183 -5.10 -7.39 0.24
N SER A 184 -6.27 -6.92 -0.20
CA SER A 184 -6.86 -7.30 -1.48
C SER A 184 -6.45 -6.31 -2.57
N TYR A 185 -6.96 -6.50 -3.78
CA TYR A 185 -6.63 -5.66 -4.94
C TYR A 185 -7.42 -4.35 -4.97
N ASP A 186 -8.54 -4.25 -4.26
CA ASP A 186 -9.58 -3.23 -4.41
C ASP A 186 -9.79 -2.38 -3.14
N ALA A 187 -8.69 -2.04 -2.45
CA ALA A 187 -8.71 -1.37 -1.14
C ALA A 187 -9.56 -2.12 -0.09
N GLY A 188 -9.50 -3.46 -0.13
CA GLY A 188 -10.08 -4.35 0.86
C GLY A 188 -9.01 -5.20 1.54
N SER A 189 -9.44 -6.13 2.39
CA SER A 189 -8.55 -7.13 3.00
C SER A 189 -9.25 -8.49 3.06
N SER A 190 -8.45 -9.54 3.19
CA SER A 190 -8.94 -10.87 3.57
C SER A 190 -8.34 -11.26 4.91
N LEU A 191 -9.14 -11.90 5.77
CA LEU A 191 -8.64 -12.55 6.97
C LEU A 191 -8.05 -13.90 6.57
N ILE A 192 -6.78 -14.14 6.86
CA ILE A 192 -6.16 -15.44 6.75
C ILE A 192 -6.38 -16.18 8.07
N HIS A 193 -7.11 -17.30 8.00
CA HIS A 193 -7.41 -18.15 9.15
C HIS A 193 -7.50 -19.60 8.70
N ALA A 194 -6.87 -20.51 9.46
CA ALA A 194 -6.83 -21.94 9.16
C ALA A 194 -6.34 -22.23 7.71
N GLY A 195 -5.32 -21.48 7.26
CA GLY A 195 -4.72 -21.64 5.93
C GLY A 195 -5.54 -21.14 4.74
N LYS A 196 -6.70 -20.51 4.99
CA LYS A 196 -7.58 -19.96 3.95
C LYS A 196 -7.76 -18.46 4.10
N ALA A 197 -7.97 -17.78 2.97
CA ALA A 197 -8.37 -16.38 2.93
C ALA A 197 -9.90 -16.28 2.97
N HIS A 198 -10.42 -15.57 3.98
CA HIS A 198 -11.83 -15.32 4.23
C HIS A 198 -12.17 -13.88 3.88
N ARG A 199 -13.14 -13.69 2.99
CA ARG A 199 -13.59 -12.37 2.56
C ARG A 199 -15.03 -12.42 2.08
N PHE A 200 -15.88 -11.53 2.60
CA PHE A 200 -17.29 -11.45 2.26
C PHE A 200 -18.06 -12.77 2.46
N GLY A 201 -17.70 -13.54 3.48
CA GLY A 201 -18.26 -14.87 3.74
C GLY A 201 -17.81 -15.96 2.76
N ARG A 202 -16.82 -15.69 1.89
CA ARG A 202 -16.25 -16.66 0.94
C ARG A 202 -14.83 -17.04 1.34
N GLU A 203 -14.47 -18.28 1.01
CA GLU A 203 -13.13 -18.83 1.20
C GLU A 203 -12.37 -18.89 -0.12
N SER A 204 -11.07 -18.60 -0.07
CA SER A 204 -10.15 -18.71 -1.20
C SER A 204 -8.73 -19.04 -0.73
N SER A 205 -7.82 -19.32 -1.65
CA SER A 205 -6.39 -19.46 -1.34
C SER A 205 -5.76 -18.10 -1.07
N PRO A 206 -4.90 -17.95 -0.03
CA PRO A 206 -4.14 -16.73 0.17
C PRO A 206 -3.26 -16.42 -1.05
N ASP A 207 -3.33 -15.18 -1.53
CA ASP A 207 -2.71 -14.74 -2.78
C ASP A 207 -1.60 -13.69 -2.58
N ARG A 208 -1.51 -13.10 -1.38
CA ARG A 208 -0.41 -12.21 -0.97
C ARG A 208 0.74 -13.01 -0.39
N SER A 209 1.96 -12.64 -0.75
CA SER A 209 3.19 -13.27 -0.24
C SER A 209 3.48 -12.93 1.21
N TYR A 210 2.92 -11.83 1.72
CA TYR A 210 3.05 -11.38 3.09
C TYR A 210 1.70 -10.89 3.62
N LEU A 211 1.54 -10.92 4.93
CA LEU A 211 0.34 -10.50 5.64
C LEU A 211 0.69 -9.91 7.01
N TYR A 212 -0.29 -9.27 7.66
CA TYR A 212 -0.15 -8.73 9.01
C TYR A 212 -0.74 -9.68 10.06
N THR A 213 -0.01 -9.99 11.11
CA THR A 213 -0.51 -10.68 12.31
C THR A 213 -0.46 -9.74 13.51
N LEU A 214 -1.11 -10.12 14.61
CA LEU A 214 -1.05 -9.39 15.87
C LEU A 214 -0.41 -10.26 16.96
N VAL A 215 0.40 -9.64 17.81
CA VAL A 215 0.93 -10.24 19.04
C VAL A 215 0.19 -9.71 20.26
N ASN A 216 0.08 -10.54 21.30
CA ASN A 216 -0.59 -10.18 22.54
C ASN A 216 0.28 -9.25 23.43
N ASP A 217 -0.33 -8.59 24.41
CA ASP A 217 0.18 -7.45 25.23
C ASP A 217 1.46 -7.72 26.08
N SER A 218 2.22 -8.79 25.82
CA SER A 218 3.49 -9.08 26.49
C SER A 218 4.69 -8.30 25.95
N ALA A 219 4.50 -7.39 24.97
CA ALA A 219 5.55 -6.56 24.39
C ALA A 219 5.62 -5.15 25.04
N PRO A 220 6.82 -4.59 25.28
CA PRO A 220 6.98 -3.29 25.95
C PRO A 220 6.45 -2.10 25.12
N LYS A 221 5.76 -1.17 25.80
CA LYS A 221 5.06 -0.01 25.21
C LYS A 221 5.99 1.19 24.99
N PRO A 222 6.05 1.81 23.79
CA PRO A 222 6.70 3.11 23.58
C PRO A 222 5.90 4.27 24.21
N ARG A 223 6.58 5.28 24.75
CA ARG A 223 5.97 6.48 25.33
C ARG A 223 5.86 7.60 24.28
N ILE A 224 4.66 8.15 24.10
CA ILE A 224 4.38 9.30 23.22
C ILE A 224 4.15 10.56 24.07
N ILE A 225 4.79 11.67 23.73
CA ILE A 225 4.65 12.99 24.38
C ILE A 225 3.72 13.88 23.54
N PRO A 226 2.68 14.53 24.12
CA PRO A 226 1.79 15.42 23.37
C PRO A 226 2.38 16.83 23.19
N SER A 227 2.01 17.54 22.12
CA SER A 227 2.48 18.91 21.85
C SER A 227 1.50 19.75 21.00
N PRO A 228 1.66 21.10 21.01
CA PRO A 228 0.58 22.08 20.89
C PRO A 228 0.27 22.59 19.47
N VAL A 229 -0.86 23.30 19.33
CA VAL A 229 -1.55 23.71 18.09
C VAL A 229 -1.24 25.16 17.68
N THR A 230 -1.05 25.44 16.39
CA THR A 230 -1.10 26.80 15.76
C THR A 230 -1.35 26.70 14.23
N PRO A 231 -1.80 27.77 13.53
CA PRO A 231 -2.82 27.70 12.47
C PRO A 231 -2.30 27.91 11.03
N VAL A 232 -3.18 27.64 10.05
CA VAL A 232 -2.90 27.46 8.61
C VAL A 232 -3.46 28.63 7.75
N VAL A 233 -2.78 28.96 6.65
CA VAL A 233 -3.18 29.91 5.57
C VAL A 233 -3.21 29.18 4.22
N VAL A 234 -4.12 29.54 3.29
CA VAL A 234 -4.38 28.88 1.99
C VAL A 234 -4.42 29.90 0.84
N PRO A 235 -3.88 29.58 -0.36
CA PRO A 235 -4.38 30.18 -1.62
C PRO A 235 -4.53 29.23 -2.84
N GLU A 236 -5.12 29.77 -3.91
CA GLU A 236 -5.90 29.18 -5.03
C GLU A 236 -5.18 29.19 -6.43
N ALA A 237 -5.75 28.49 -7.43
CA ALA A 237 -5.21 28.05 -8.76
C ALA A 237 -5.13 29.12 -9.89
N ASP A 238 -4.37 29.04 -11.00
CA ASP A 238 -4.37 28.20 -12.25
C ASP A 238 -3.35 28.84 -13.28
N PRO A 239 -3.14 28.46 -14.58
CA PRO A 239 -2.81 27.20 -15.30
C PRO A 239 -1.57 27.37 -16.31
N PRO A 240 -1.38 26.65 -17.47
CA PRO A 240 -0.31 25.64 -17.68
C PRO A 240 0.62 25.80 -18.93
N THR A 241 1.69 24.99 -19.07
CA THR A 241 2.32 24.43 -20.34
C THR A 241 3.64 23.67 -20.02
N LYS A 242 4.19 22.66 -20.73
CA LYS A 242 4.00 22.01 -22.04
C LYS A 242 4.69 20.61 -22.03
N ASN A 243 3.94 19.54 -22.30
CA ASN A 243 4.36 18.30 -22.97
C ASN A 243 3.07 17.75 -23.59
N VAL A 244 3.02 17.61 -24.92
CA VAL A 244 1.76 17.29 -25.61
C VAL A 244 1.43 15.83 -25.33
N ARG A 245 0.57 15.60 -24.33
CA ARG A 245 -0.01 14.28 -24.06
C ARG A 245 -0.73 13.80 -25.33
N PRO A 246 -0.63 12.50 -25.70
CA PRO A 246 -1.37 11.96 -26.83
C PRO A 246 -2.86 12.26 -26.67
N GLN A 247 -3.55 12.55 -27.78
CA GLN A 247 -4.99 12.78 -27.72
C GLN A 247 -5.68 11.49 -27.27
N VAL A 248 -6.53 11.60 -26.24
CA VAL A 248 -7.27 10.49 -25.67
C VAL A 248 -8.03 9.71 -26.74
N ALA A 249 -8.68 10.41 -27.67
CA ALA A 249 -9.46 9.81 -28.74
C ALA A 249 -8.62 8.88 -29.65
N GLU A 250 -7.38 9.26 -29.97
CA GLU A 250 -6.48 8.46 -30.80
C GLU A 250 -6.09 7.15 -30.10
N VAL A 251 -5.67 7.22 -28.84
CA VAL A 251 -5.28 6.02 -28.08
C VAL A 251 -6.47 5.09 -27.82
N LEU A 252 -7.66 5.66 -27.58
CA LEU A 252 -8.88 4.89 -27.42
C LEU A 252 -9.21 4.08 -28.69
N GLN A 253 -9.03 4.67 -29.87
CA GLN A 253 -9.42 4.09 -31.16
C GLN A 253 -8.32 3.26 -31.83
N GLY A 254 -7.05 3.42 -31.45
CA GLY A 254 -5.93 2.83 -32.20
C GLY A 254 -5.92 1.29 -32.22
N PHE A 255 -6.21 0.64 -31.09
CA PHE A 255 -6.37 -0.82 -31.03
C PHE A 255 -7.35 -1.27 -29.94
N THR A 256 -7.82 -2.51 -30.03
CA THR A 256 -8.63 -3.21 -29.04
C THR A 256 -8.25 -4.68 -29.05
N THR A 257 -8.84 -5.49 -28.18
CA THR A 257 -8.78 -6.96 -28.29
C THR A 257 -9.92 -7.47 -29.18
N SER A 258 -9.75 -8.65 -29.77
CA SER A 258 -10.85 -9.35 -30.45
C SER A 258 -11.88 -9.87 -29.45
N SER A 259 -13.14 -10.00 -29.85
CA SER A 259 -14.18 -10.61 -29.02
C SER A 259 -13.88 -12.07 -28.70
N ARG A 260 -14.25 -12.49 -27.49
CA ARG A 260 -14.20 -13.88 -27.06
C ARG A 260 -15.04 -14.74 -28.00
N ASN A 261 -14.53 -15.90 -28.39
CA ASN A 261 -15.36 -16.91 -29.02
C ASN A 261 -16.28 -17.55 -27.97
N PHE A 262 -17.41 -18.11 -28.41
CA PHE A 262 -18.32 -18.83 -27.52
C PHE A 262 -17.57 -19.97 -26.79
N GLY A 263 -17.59 -19.97 -25.46
CA GLY A 263 -16.88 -20.92 -24.61
C GLY A 263 -15.47 -20.48 -24.15
N GLU A 264 -14.93 -19.38 -24.66
CA GLU A 264 -13.66 -18.81 -24.17
C GLU A 264 -13.87 -18.02 -22.87
N VAL A 265 -13.13 -18.39 -21.82
CA VAL A 265 -13.15 -17.71 -20.51
C VAL A 265 -12.06 -16.65 -20.34
N PHE A 266 -11.16 -16.49 -21.32
CA PHE A 266 -10.01 -15.60 -21.25
C PHE A 266 -10.09 -14.41 -22.21
N ASP A 267 -9.58 -13.25 -21.82
CA ASP A 267 -9.30 -12.14 -22.74
C ASP A 267 -8.06 -11.33 -22.34
N LEU A 268 -7.57 -10.52 -23.29
CA LEU A 268 -6.45 -9.61 -23.09
C LEU A 268 -6.92 -8.17 -22.76
N SER A 269 -8.19 -7.99 -22.33
CA SER A 269 -8.77 -6.65 -22.14
C SER A 269 -7.97 -5.82 -21.13
N SER A 270 -7.54 -6.46 -20.03
CA SER A 270 -6.66 -5.85 -19.03
C SER A 270 -5.33 -5.40 -19.60
N HIS A 271 -4.73 -6.19 -20.51
CA HIS A 271 -3.49 -5.82 -21.18
C HIS A 271 -3.69 -4.62 -22.10
N ALA A 272 -4.73 -4.65 -22.93
CA ALA A 272 -5.05 -3.51 -23.80
C ALA A 272 -5.34 -2.24 -22.98
N ALA A 273 -6.12 -2.35 -21.91
CA ALA A 273 -6.44 -1.23 -21.02
C ALA A 273 -5.18 -0.64 -20.37
N VAL A 274 -4.29 -1.48 -19.82
CA VAL A 274 -3.05 -1.01 -19.19
C VAL A 274 -2.06 -0.45 -20.21
N ILE A 275 -1.91 -1.06 -21.38
CA ILE A 275 -1.07 -0.51 -22.45
C ILE A 275 -1.58 0.88 -22.88
N LYS A 276 -2.90 1.06 -23.05
CA LYS A 276 -3.48 2.38 -23.34
C LYS A 276 -3.26 3.38 -22.21
N LEU A 277 -3.39 2.95 -20.96
CA LEU A 277 -3.07 3.79 -19.80
C LEU A 277 -1.60 4.24 -19.83
N MET A 278 -0.67 3.33 -20.16
CA MET A 278 0.75 3.68 -20.35
C MET A 278 0.95 4.64 -21.51
N MET A 279 0.25 4.44 -22.64
CA MET A 279 0.32 5.32 -23.80
C MET A 279 -0.11 6.75 -23.47
N LEU A 280 -1.25 6.90 -22.79
CA LEU A 280 -1.77 8.19 -22.35
C LEU A 280 -0.86 8.86 -21.30
N ARG A 281 -0.18 8.05 -20.48
CA ARG A 281 0.64 8.54 -19.39
C ARG A 281 2.05 8.93 -19.81
N PHE A 282 2.70 8.12 -20.63
CA PHE A 282 4.13 8.24 -20.91
C PHE A 282 4.43 8.60 -22.37
N GLY A 283 3.55 8.23 -23.31
CA GLY A 283 3.78 8.35 -24.75
C GLY A 283 3.48 7.05 -25.47
N ARG A 284 3.31 7.10 -26.79
CA ARG A 284 2.71 6.00 -27.57
C ARG A 284 3.67 4.84 -27.86
N SER A 285 4.98 5.07 -27.85
CA SER A 285 5.97 4.05 -28.24
C SER A 285 6.47 3.24 -27.04
N PRO A 286 7.01 2.01 -27.24
CA PRO A 286 7.65 1.24 -26.18
C PRO A 286 8.79 2.01 -25.48
N SER A 287 9.52 2.85 -26.22
CA SER A 287 10.59 3.69 -25.66
C SER A 287 10.08 4.78 -24.73
N ASP A 288 8.84 5.23 -24.89
CA ASP A 288 8.19 6.14 -23.93
C ASP A 288 7.72 5.37 -22.69
N MET A 289 7.14 4.19 -22.92
CA MET A 289 6.47 3.36 -21.92
C MET A 289 7.42 2.59 -20.99
N PHE A 290 8.63 2.25 -21.44
CA PHE A 290 9.68 1.64 -20.61
C PHE A 290 10.72 2.68 -20.18
N GLU A 291 11.67 2.29 -19.32
CA GLU A 291 12.77 3.19 -18.92
C GLU A 291 13.82 3.27 -20.04
N LYS A 292 14.13 2.12 -20.64
CA LYS A 292 15.09 2.02 -21.74
C LYS A 292 14.66 0.92 -22.71
N VAL A 293 14.78 1.18 -24.01
CA VAL A 293 14.61 0.19 -25.07
C VAL A 293 15.74 0.40 -26.08
N GLU A 294 16.57 -0.62 -26.27
CA GLU A 294 17.71 -0.58 -27.19
C GLU A 294 17.64 -1.75 -28.17
N GLY A 295 17.76 -1.45 -29.46
CA GLY A 295 17.87 -2.49 -30.49
C GLY A 295 19.18 -3.26 -30.34
N THR A 296 19.11 -4.58 -30.45
CA THR A 296 20.28 -5.48 -30.52
C THR A 296 20.28 -6.24 -31.84
N GLN A 297 21.35 -6.97 -32.13
CA GLN A 297 21.42 -7.79 -33.35
C GLN A 297 20.29 -8.83 -33.45
N SER A 298 19.87 -9.39 -32.30
CA SER A 298 18.88 -10.48 -32.23
C SER A 298 17.48 -10.03 -31.76
N GLY A 299 17.30 -8.76 -31.40
CA GLY A 299 16.02 -8.22 -30.93
C GLY A 299 16.18 -6.91 -30.17
N TYR A 300 15.80 -6.88 -28.89
CA TYR A 300 15.82 -5.67 -28.05
C TYR A 300 16.26 -5.97 -26.62
N SER A 301 17.07 -5.09 -26.05
CA SER A 301 17.28 -4.97 -24.60
C SER A 301 16.26 -3.99 -24.03
N VAL A 302 15.59 -4.36 -22.95
CA VAL A 302 14.53 -3.55 -22.32
C VAL A 302 14.82 -3.43 -20.83
N THR A 303 14.82 -2.20 -20.33
CA THR A 303 14.76 -1.89 -18.90
C THR A 303 13.37 -1.35 -18.61
N MET A 304 12.60 -2.08 -17.80
CA MET A 304 11.27 -1.63 -17.34
C MET A 304 11.40 -0.46 -16.36
N LYS A 305 10.29 0.25 -16.10
CA LYS A 305 10.27 1.41 -15.18
C LYS A 305 10.52 1.07 -13.71
N ASP A 306 10.50 -0.22 -13.36
CA ASP A 306 10.88 -0.73 -12.05
C ASP A 306 12.31 -1.29 -12.03
N GLY A 307 13.13 -0.99 -13.04
CA GLY A 307 14.51 -1.44 -13.19
C GLY A 307 14.66 -2.89 -13.66
N PHE A 308 13.57 -3.62 -13.91
CA PHE A 308 13.67 -5.00 -14.38
C PHE A 308 14.23 -5.05 -15.81
N GLU A 309 15.37 -5.72 -15.98
CA GLU A 309 16.02 -5.87 -17.28
C GLU A 309 15.65 -7.20 -17.94
N LEU A 310 15.40 -7.16 -19.24
CA LEU A 310 15.15 -8.35 -20.06
C LEU A 310 15.60 -8.14 -21.50
N THR A 311 15.77 -9.24 -22.23
CA THR A 311 16.00 -9.23 -23.67
C THR A 311 14.85 -9.91 -24.38
N LEU A 312 14.31 -9.26 -25.41
CA LEU A 312 13.31 -9.82 -26.31
C LEU A 312 13.97 -10.20 -27.62
N SER A 313 13.80 -11.43 -28.06
CA SER A 313 14.19 -11.87 -29.40
C SER A 313 13.12 -11.51 -30.44
N ARG A 314 13.52 -11.43 -31.72
CA ARG A 314 12.56 -11.28 -32.83
C ARG A 314 11.53 -12.41 -32.88
N GLN A 315 11.92 -13.63 -32.51
CA GLN A 315 11.02 -14.77 -32.46
C GLN A 315 9.96 -14.59 -31.37
N GLU A 316 10.33 -14.16 -30.16
CA GLU A 316 9.37 -13.91 -29.08
C GLU A 316 8.38 -12.79 -29.42
N LEU A 317 8.85 -11.73 -30.09
CA LEU A 317 7.98 -10.67 -30.61
C LEU A 317 6.99 -11.20 -31.66
N GLN A 318 7.47 -12.03 -32.59
CA GLN A 318 6.61 -12.67 -33.59
C GLN A 318 5.57 -13.58 -32.94
N ARG A 319 5.98 -14.40 -31.97
CA ARG A 319 5.07 -15.29 -31.21
C ARG A 319 4.01 -14.51 -30.44
N ALA A 320 4.40 -13.42 -29.80
CA ALA A 320 3.46 -12.54 -29.13
C ALA A 320 2.48 -11.94 -30.15
N SER A 321 2.95 -11.42 -31.28
CA SER A 321 2.13 -10.84 -32.35
C SER A 321 1.13 -11.84 -32.95
N GLU A 322 1.53 -13.09 -33.15
CA GLU A 322 0.65 -14.15 -33.68
C GLU A 322 -0.44 -14.54 -32.69
N ALA A 323 -0.18 -14.41 -31.39
CA ALA A 323 -1.09 -14.84 -30.33
C ALA A 323 -1.93 -13.71 -29.74
N SER A 324 -1.44 -12.47 -29.74
CA SER A 324 -2.15 -11.29 -29.27
C SER A 324 -3.21 -10.94 -30.30
N ARG A 325 -4.46 -11.28 -29.98
CA ARG A 325 -5.62 -10.92 -30.81
C ARG A 325 -5.94 -9.42 -30.75
N PHE A 326 -4.93 -8.55 -30.72
CA PHE A 326 -5.09 -7.10 -30.83
C PHE A 326 -5.45 -6.73 -32.26
N THR A 327 -6.45 -5.89 -32.42
CA THR A 327 -6.99 -5.46 -33.71
C THR A 327 -7.33 -3.98 -33.65
N GLY A 328 -7.35 -3.29 -34.79
CA GLY A 328 -7.66 -1.88 -34.84
C GLY A 328 -7.12 -1.19 -36.10
N PRO A 329 -7.44 0.09 -36.27
CA PRO A 329 -7.02 0.87 -37.44
C PRO A 329 -5.55 1.32 -37.39
N ASP A 330 -4.90 1.35 -36.22
CA ASP A 330 -3.53 1.85 -36.05
C ASP A 330 -2.53 0.69 -35.98
N ALA A 331 -1.96 0.33 -37.13
CA ALA A 331 -1.00 -0.78 -37.26
C ALA A 331 0.26 -0.60 -36.40
N GLN A 332 0.71 0.65 -36.20
CA GLN A 332 1.87 0.93 -35.37
C GLN A 332 1.53 0.71 -33.90
N MET A 333 0.38 1.22 -33.43
CA MET A 333 -0.06 1.03 -32.05
C MET A 333 -0.31 -0.44 -31.70
N ILE A 334 -0.78 -1.25 -32.67
CA ILE A 334 -0.91 -2.70 -32.55
C ILE A 334 0.48 -3.35 -32.40
N THR A 335 1.44 -2.95 -33.24
CA THR A 335 2.83 -3.44 -33.17
C THR A 335 3.47 -3.10 -31.82
N ASP A 336 3.26 -1.88 -31.34
CA ASP A 336 3.73 -1.44 -30.03
C ASP A 336 3.05 -2.25 -28.91
N ALA A 337 1.76 -2.53 -29.01
CA ALA A 337 1.05 -3.38 -28.06
C ALA A 337 1.56 -4.84 -28.05
N HIS A 338 1.95 -5.40 -29.21
CA HIS A 338 2.60 -6.72 -29.29
C HIS A 338 3.93 -6.73 -28.53
N PHE A 339 4.73 -5.66 -28.69
CA PHE A 339 5.97 -5.49 -27.97
C PHE A 339 5.75 -5.48 -26.46
N MET A 340 4.77 -4.70 -25.98
CA MET A 340 4.45 -4.63 -24.55
C MET A 340 4.01 -5.99 -24.00
N LEU A 341 3.16 -6.73 -24.72
CA LEU A 341 2.73 -8.07 -24.30
C LEU A 341 3.91 -9.06 -24.24
N ALA A 342 4.81 -9.00 -25.23
CA ALA A 342 6.01 -9.83 -25.24
C ALA A 342 6.91 -9.54 -24.04
N ALA A 343 7.13 -8.26 -23.70
CA ALA A 343 7.89 -7.85 -22.52
C ALA A 343 7.28 -8.39 -21.21
N PHE A 344 5.96 -8.30 -21.06
CA PHE A 344 5.25 -8.86 -19.91
C PHE A 344 5.43 -10.38 -19.82
N ALA A 345 5.20 -11.10 -20.93
CA ALA A 345 5.37 -12.55 -20.98
C ALA A 345 6.82 -12.97 -20.69
N LYS A 346 7.80 -12.20 -21.16
CA LYS A 346 9.23 -12.43 -20.94
C LYS A 346 9.62 -12.25 -19.47
N ARG A 347 9.13 -11.19 -18.82
CA ARG A 347 9.32 -11.02 -17.37
C ARG A 347 8.74 -12.22 -16.61
N ARG A 348 7.51 -12.61 -16.92
CA ARG A 348 6.86 -13.78 -16.31
C ARG A 348 7.64 -15.07 -16.55
N GLN A 349 8.22 -15.25 -17.74
CA GLN A 349 9.08 -16.38 -18.07
C GLN A 349 10.27 -16.45 -17.11
N ILE A 350 10.98 -15.34 -16.95
CA ILE A 350 12.17 -15.23 -16.10
C ILE A 350 11.81 -15.45 -14.63
N GLU A 351 10.80 -14.73 -14.12
CA GLU A 351 10.38 -14.81 -12.71
C GLU A 351 9.89 -16.20 -12.31
N ARG A 352 9.26 -16.94 -13.23
CA ARG A 352 8.73 -18.29 -12.97
C ARG A 352 9.67 -19.42 -13.41
N ASN A 353 10.79 -19.10 -14.04
CA ASN A 353 11.72 -20.07 -14.62
C ASN A 353 11.02 -21.11 -15.52
N VAL A 354 10.24 -20.65 -16.50
CA VAL A 354 9.49 -21.49 -17.46
C VAL A 354 9.90 -21.19 -18.91
N GLN A 355 9.35 -21.94 -19.87
CA GLN A 355 9.50 -21.62 -21.30
C GLN A 355 8.64 -20.40 -21.69
N PHE A 356 9.10 -19.61 -22.66
CA PHE A 356 8.41 -18.38 -23.10
C PHE A 356 6.98 -18.67 -23.54
N ASP A 357 6.76 -19.72 -24.35
CA ASP A 357 5.44 -20.10 -24.82
C ASP A 357 4.48 -20.48 -23.67
N SER A 358 4.99 -21.11 -22.61
CA SER A 358 4.19 -21.41 -21.43
C SER A 358 3.82 -20.15 -20.66
N ALA A 359 4.76 -19.19 -20.54
CA ALA A 359 4.50 -17.90 -19.93
C ALA A 359 3.48 -17.09 -20.75
N LEU A 360 3.65 -17.02 -22.07
CA LEU A 360 2.75 -16.34 -23.00
C LEU A 360 1.35 -16.99 -22.97
N SER A 361 1.26 -18.31 -23.06
CA SER A 361 -0.01 -19.04 -22.93
C SER A 361 -0.71 -18.74 -21.61
N GLY A 362 0.03 -18.68 -20.49
CA GLY A 362 -0.50 -18.28 -19.19
C GLY A 362 -1.02 -16.84 -19.18
N THR A 363 -0.29 -15.90 -19.78
CA THR A 363 -0.69 -14.49 -19.92
C THR A 363 -1.97 -14.33 -20.76
N LEU A 364 -2.12 -15.13 -21.81
CA LEU A 364 -3.31 -15.11 -22.68
C LEU A 364 -4.58 -15.59 -21.97
N ARG A 365 -4.47 -16.29 -20.83
CA ARG A 365 -5.63 -16.74 -20.04
C ARG A 365 -6.32 -15.62 -19.24
N GLY A 366 -5.83 -14.39 -19.34
CA GLY A 366 -6.37 -13.23 -18.64
C GLY A 366 -5.58 -12.89 -17.38
N GLU A 367 -5.62 -11.62 -17.00
CA GLU A 367 -4.92 -11.07 -15.84
C GLU A 367 -5.70 -9.91 -15.25
N THR A 368 -5.64 -9.72 -13.94
CA THR A 368 -6.18 -8.49 -13.35
C THR A 368 -5.35 -7.27 -13.81
N PRO A 369 -5.96 -6.10 -14.04
CA PRO A 369 -5.23 -4.84 -14.23
C PRO A 369 -4.07 -4.63 -13.26
N TYR A 370 -4.23 -4.99 -11.98
CA TYR A 370 -3.17 -4.94 -10.98
C TYR A 370 -1.94 -5.79 -11.37
N ASN A 371 -2.16 -7.04 -11.75
CA ASN A 371 -1.09 -7.95 -12.15
C ASN A 371 -0.41 -7.47 -13.43
N VAL A 372 -1.18 -6.94 -14.39
CA VAL A 372 -0.62 -6.37 -15.62
C VAL A 372 0.24 -5.15 -15.29
N LEU A 373 -0.25 -4.20 -14.49
CA LEU A 373 0.51 -3.02 -14.05
C LEU A 373 1.79 -3.43 -13.32
N ARG A 374 1.71 -4.41 -12.42
CA ARG A 374 2.88 -4.95 -11.71
C ARG A 374 3.88 -5.56 -12.68
N GLY A 375 3.45 -6.44 -13.59
CA GLY A 375 4.33 -7.12 -14.53
C GLY A 375 4.88 -6.21 -15.63
N MET A 376 4.23 -5.07 -15.90
CA MET A 376 4.77 -3.99 -16.75
C MET A 376 5.76 -3.08 -16.01
N GLY A 377 6.07 -3.36 -14.74
CA GLY A 377 7.02 -2.58 -13.94
C GLY A 377 6.48 -1.24 -13.45
N LEU A 378 5.17 -1.13 -13.24
CA LEU A 378 4.51 0.13 -12.85
C LEU A 378 4.13 0.20 -11.36
N ILE A 379 4.57 -0.76 -10.55
CA ILE A 379 4.08 -0.91 -9.19
C ILE A 379 4.35 0.33 -8.30
N GLY A 380 5.47 1.03 -8.48
CA GLY A 380 5.74 2.29 -7.74
C GLY A 380 4.95 3.49 -8.26
N PHE A 381 4.55 3.46 -9.53
CA PHE A 381 3.73 4.50 -10.15
C PHE A 381 2.24 4.32 -9.83
N LEU A 382 1.85 3.15 -9.30
CA LEU A 382 0.47 2.80 -9.03
C LEU A 382 -0.15 3.73 -7.98
N ARG A 383 -1.37 4.21 -8.25
CA ARG A 383 -2.26 4.84 -7.28
C ARG A 383 -3.59 4.10 -7.33
N VAL A 384 -4.02 3.57 -6.18
CA VAL A 384 -5.36 3.00 -6.07
C VAL A 384 -6.34 4.16 -6.10
N ALA A 385 -7.33 4.08 -7.00
CA ALA A 385 -8.29 5.14 -7.22
C ALA A 385 -9.69 4.65 -6.81
N PRO A 386 -10.31 5.26 -5.78
CA PRO A 386 -11.73 5.04 -5.50
C PRO A 386 -12.59 5.59 -6.65
N PRO A 387 -13.87 5.18 -6.75
CA PRO A 387 -14.73 5.59 -7.86
C PRO A 387 -14.81 7.11 -8.05
N GLY A 388 -14.91 7.88 -6.95
CA GLY A 388 -14.92 9.35 -7.00
C GLY A 388 -13.69 9.94 -7.70
N LYS A 389 -12.50 9.35 -7.50
CA LYS A 389 -11.26 9.80 -8.15
C LYS A 389 -11.22 9.48 -9.64
N LEU A 390 -11.90 8.42 -10.06
CA LEU A 390 -12.03 8.06 -11.47
C LEU A 390 -13.05 8.93 -12.22
N LEU A 391 -13.98 9.57 -11.50
CA LEU A 391 -14.96 10.50 -12.03
C LEU A 391 -14.43 11.93 -12.21
N GLU A 392 -13.27 12.26 -11.64
CA GLU A 392 -12.69 13.61 -11.75
C GLU A 392 -12.39 13.98 -13.22
N PRO A 393 -12.53 15.27 -13.60
CA PRO A 393 -12.16 15.73 -14.94
C PRO A 393 -10.71 15.36 -15.27
N HIS A 394 -10.46 14.97 -16.52
CA HIS A 394 -9.16 14.52 -17.03
C HIS A 394 -8.56 13.29 -16.31
N SER A 395 -9.34 12.59 -15.48
CA SER A 395 -8.93 11.37 -14.82
C SER A 395 -8.75 10.25 -15.84
N VAL A 396 -7.62 9.53 -15.75
CA VAL A 396 -7.34 8.35 -16.58
C VAL A 396 -6.86 7.24 -15.67
N GLY A 397 -7.49 6.07 -15.77
CA GLY A 397 -7.14 4.89 -14.99
C GLY A 397 -7.57 3.60 -15.66
N VAL A 398 -7.44 2.48 -14.96
CA VAL A 398 -7.98 1.18 -15.36
C VAL A 398 -8.75 0.57 -14.21
N THR A 399 -9.76 -0.21 -14.51
CA THR A 399 -10.54 -0.91 -13.49
C THR A 399 -10.71 -2.39 -13.82
N ASN A 400 -10.89 -3.21 -12.78
CA ASN A 400 -11.21 -4.63 -12.95
C ASN A 400 -12.66 -4.78 -13.43
N THR A 401 -12.90 -5.73 -14.32
CA THR A 401 -14.23 -6.22 -14.68
C THR A 401 -14.35 -7.71 -14.34
N PHE A 402 -15.45 -8.37 -14.74
CA PHE A 402 -15.68 -9.78 -14.42
C PHE A 402 -14.63 -10.70 -15.07
N ASN A 403 -14.25 -11.81 -14.41
CA ASN A 403 -13.40 -12.88 -14.95
C ASN A 403 -12.00 -12.44 -15.44
N PHE A 404 -11.22 -11.77 -14.58
CA PHE A 404 -9.83 -11.34 -14.88
C PHE A 404 -9.70 -10.41 -16.10
N SER A 405 -10.76 -9.63 -16.36
CA SER A 405 -10.80 -8.61 -17.40
C SER A 405 -10.63 -7.22 -16.82
N GLY A 406 -10.39 -6.25 -17.70
CA GLY A 406 -10.16 -4.88 -17.31
C GLY A 406 -10.53 -3.88 -18.39
N GLU A 407 -10.91 -2.69 -17.97
CA GLU A 407 -11.32 -1.60 -18.86
C GLU A 407 -10.50 -0.34 -18.56
N LEU A 408 -10.19 0.41 -19.62
CA LEU A 408 -9.63 1.74 -19.48
C LEU A 408 -10.74 2.70 -19.07
N VAL A 409 -10.48 3.52 -18.07
CA VAL A 409 -11.34 4.61 -17.63
C VAL A 409 -10.76 5.92 -18.10
N VAL A 410 -11.58 6.73 -18.76
CA VAL A 410 -11.27 8.12 -19.11
C VAL A 410 -12.43 8.99 -18.67
N GLU A 411 -12.17 9.96 -17.81
CA GLU A 411 -13.16 10.96 -17.35
C GLU A 411 -14.44 10.30 -16.84
N GLY A 412 -14.28 9.28 -15.99
CA GLY A 412 -15.39 8.53 -15.45
C GLY A 412 -16.10 7.59 -16.43
N ILE A 413 -15.59 7.40 -17.65
CA ILE A 413 -16.17 6.49 -18.64
C ILE A 413 -15.25 5.29 -18.86
N LYS A 414 -15.79 4.10 -18.64
CA LYS A 414 -15.17 2.81 -18.99
C LYS A 414 -15.29 2.57 -20.48
N HIS A 415 -14.17 2.18 -21.08
CA HIS A 415 -14.03 1.84 -22.48
C HIS A 415 -13.70 0.35 -22.61
N GLY A 416 -14.73 -0.46 -22.85
CA GLY A 416 -14.65 -1.91 -23.00
C GLY A 416 -15.08 -2.39 -24.38
N GLN A 417 -14.96 -3.70 -24.60
CA GLN A 417 -15.49 -4.33 -25.81
C GLN A 417 -17.02 -4.32 -25.78
N GLY A 418 -17.63 -3.48 -26.60
CA GLY A 418 -19.09 -3.44 -26.80
C GLY A 418 -19.78 -2.16 -26.35
N GLY A 419 -19.05 -1.18 -25.79
CA GLY A 419 -19.65 0.12 -25.48
C GLY A 419 -18.87 0.98 -24.51
N LYS A 420 -19.47 2.13 -24.21
CA LYS A 420 -19.04 3.05 -23.14
C LYS A 420 -19.98 2.86 -21.96
N ALA A 421 -19.44 2.73 -20.77
CA ALA A 421 -20.23 2.67 -19.54
C ALA A 421 -19.66 3.65 -18.51
N ALA A 422 -20.51 4.33 -17.74
CA ALA A 422 -20.00 5.16 -16.65
C ALA A 422 -19.31 4.28 -15.59
N VAL A 423 -18.24 4.79 -15.01
CA VAL A 423 -17.72 4.33 -13.72
C VAL A 423 -18.79 4.65 -12.71
N VAL A 424 -19.31 3.61 -12.08
CA VAL A 424 -20.24 3.76 -10.97
C VAL A 424 -19.45 3.43 -9.73
N LYS A 425 -19.17 2.15 -9.49
CA LYS A 425 -18.62 1.62 -8.23
C LYS A 425 -17.23 1.01 -8.32
N ASP A 426 -16.62 1.15 -9.47
CA ASP A 426 -15.45 0.35 -9.79
C ASP A 426 -14.20 1.05 -9.22
N TYR A 427 -13.52 0.36 -8.31
CA TYR A 427 -12.18 0.75 -7.90
C TYR A 427 -11.24 0.53 -9.06
N GLY A 428 -10.30 1.44 -9.22
CA GLY A 428 -9.32 1.32 -10.28
C GLY A 428 -7.92 1.65 -9.82
N TYR A 429 -7.07 1.73 -10.82
CA TYR A 429 -5.69 2.09 -10.69
C TYR A 429 -5.41 3.24 -11.64
N GLN A 430 -4.81 4.29 -11.12
CA GLN A 430 -4.23 5.36 -11.92
C GLN A 430 -2.70 5.23 -11.84
N LEU A 431 -2.01 5.83 -12.80
CA LEU A 431 -0.59 6.07 -12.68
C LEU A 431 -0.41 7.47 -12.10
N ALA A 432 0.49 7.62 -11.13
CA ALA A 432 0.85 8.90 -10.56
C ALA A 432 1.14 9.88 -11.70
N ALA A 433 0.35 10.94 -11.78
CA ALA A 433 0.57 11.99 -12.76
C ALA A 433 1.98 12.55 -12.56
N ASP A 434 2.66 12.88 -13.65
CA ASP A 434 3.64 13.96 -13.58
C ASP A 434 2.74 15.14 -13.26
N LEU A 435 2.77 15.60 -12.00
CA LEU A 435 2.24 16.92 -11.72
C LEU A 435 2.90 17.81 -12.78
N PRO A 436 2.13 18.57 -13.59
CA PRO A 436 2.74 19.57 -14.45
C PRO A 436 3.62 20.38 -13.52
N GLY A 437 4.93 20.19 -13.65
CA GLY A 437 5.88 20.93 -12.86
C GLY A 437 5.54 22.38 -13.12
N GLU A 438 5.49 23.18 -12.06
CA GLU A 438 5.58 24.62 -12.23
C GLU A 438 6.61 24.90 -13.33
N PRO A 439 6.34 25.81 -14.29
CA PRO A 439 7.38 26.26 -15.18
C PRO A 439 8.53 26.72 -14.30
N HIS A 440 9.61 25.92 -14.31
CA HIS A 440 10.65 25.94 -13.29
C HIS A 440 11.32 27.32 -13.25
N LYS A 441 10.82 28.21 -12.39
CA LYS A 441 11.50 29.47 -12.02
C LYS A 441 12.56 29.19 -10.97
N GLY A 442 13.34 28.14 -11.16
CA GLY A 442 14.31 27.65 -10.20
C GLY A 442 15.52 27.08 -10.90
N ARG A 443 16.68 27.15 -10.25
CA ARG A 443 17.91 26.56 -10.76
C ARG A 443 17.99 25.09 -10.32
N PRO A 444 18.73 24.22 -11.03
CA PRO A 444 19.10 22.92 -10.51
C PRO A 444 19.70 23.08 -9.11
N ALA A 445 19.22 22.31 -8.13
CA ALA A 445 19.73 22.39 -6.78
C ALA A 445 21.21 22.02 -6.73
N GLN A 446 21.96 22.69 -5.86
CA GLN A 446 23.37 22.39 -5.62
C GLN A 446 23.53 21.79 -4.22
N PHE A 447 24.18 20.63 -4.15
CA PHE A 447 24.56 19.97 -2.90
C PHE A 447 26.08 19.98 -2.80
N SER A 448 26.60 20.36 -1.64
CA SER A 448 27.96 20.85 -1.45
C SER A 448 29.01 19.77 -1.13
N ALA A 449 28.61 18.53 -0.83
CA ALA A 449 29.52 17.54 -0.23
C ALA A 449 30.06 16.47 -1.19
N ALA A 450 29.20 15.74 -1.93
CA ALA A 450 29.62 14.58 -2.73
C ALA A 450 29.26 14.71 -4.23
N PRO A 451 30.09 14.20 -5.15
CA PRO A 451 29.69 14.06 -6.55
C PRO A 451 28.44 13.19 -6.73
N VAL A 452 27.64 13.48 -7.75
CA VAL A 452 26.43 12.70 -8.06
C VAL A 452 26.80 11.25 -8.38
N GLY A 453 26.10 10.30 -7.75
CA GLY A 453 26.32 8.86 -7.97
C GLY A 453 27.42 8.23 -7.12
N VAL A 454 28.19 9.02 -6.35
CA VAL A 454 29.26 8.50 -5.50
C VAL A 454 28.72 8.17 -4.10
N PRO A 455 28.86 6.92 -3.62
CA PRO A 455 28.43 6.55 -2.27
C PRO A 455 29.30 7.24 -1.21
N PRO A 456 28.78 7.45 0.01
CA PRO A 456 29.59 8.00 1.10
C PRO A 456 30.70 7.04 1.51
N ALA A 457 31.85 7.58 1.90
CA ALA A 457 33.00 6.77 2.33
C ALA A 457 32.72 6.01 3.64
N ASP A 458 31.97 6.62 4.55
CA ASP A 458 31.54 5.98 5.80
C ASP A 458 30.03 6.18 6.00
N ILE A 459 29.25 5.18 5.56
CA ILE A 459 27.80 5.17 5.73
C ILE A 459 27.38 4.83 7.16
N TRP A 460 28.28 4.30 8.00
CA TRP A 460 27.95 3.88 9.36
C TRP A 460 28.04 5.07 10.30
N ALA A 461 29.25 5.58 10.57
CA ALA A 461 29.43 6.67 11.54
C ALA A 461 29.25 8.08 10.92
N GLY A 462 29.29 8.19 9.59
CA GLY A 462 29.13 9.46 8.90
C GLY A 462 27.76 10.12 9.14
N PHE A 463 26.68 9.33 9.19
CA PHE A 463 25.44 9.73 9.85
C PHE A 463 24.70 8.53 10.44
N TYR A 464 23.97 8.72 11.53
CA TYR A 464 23.18 7.67 12.16
C TYR A 464 21.99 8.23 12.96
N GLN A 465 21.10 7.32 13.34
CA GLN A 465 19.89 7.62 14.11
C GLN A 465 20.22 8.25 15.46
N GLY A 466 19.57 9.39 15.77
CA GLY A 466 19.65 10.03 17.09
C GLY A 466 18.32 10.12 17.85
N VAL A 467 17.22 9.65 17.27
CA VAL A 467 15.87 9.59 17.89
C VAL A 467 15.29 8.19 17.70
N GLU A 468 14.69 7.61 18.73
CA GLU A 468 14.00 6.32 18.67
C GLU A 468 12.81 6.35 17.69
N GLY A 469 12.44 5.21 17.07
CA GLY A 469 11.37 5.12 16.04
C GLY A 469 11.80 5.51 14.62
N ASN A 470 12.92 6.23 14.54
CA ASN A 470 13.76 6.58 13.39
C ASN A 470 14.13 5.56 12.31
N CYS A 471 14.30 4.32 12.78
CA CYS A 471 15.25 3.37 12.19
C CYS A 471 14.92 3.00 10.74
N VAL A 472 13.64 2.86 10.40
CA VAL A 472 13.19 2.52 9.05
C VAL A 472 13.52 3.61 8.06
N THR A 473 13.38 4.89 8.44
CA THR A 473 13.75 5.99 7.57
C THR A 473 15.27 6.09 7.41
N VAL A 474 16.03 5.92 8.50
CA VAL A 474 17.50 5.94 8.47
C VAL A 474 18.06 4.83 7.60
N SER A 475 17.63 3.58 7.79
CA SER A 475 18.12 2.45 7.01
C SER A 475 17.78 2.58 5.51
N ALA A 476 16.60 3.11 5.18
CA ALA A 476 16.20 3.38 3.81
C ALA A 476 17.03 4.49 3.16
N ILE A 477 17.33 5.58 3.88
CA ILE A 477 18.23 6.64 3.41
C ILE A 477 19.62 6.08 3.16
N LYS A 478 20.17 5.30 4.09
CA LYS A 478 21.49 4.67 3.93
C LYS A 478 21.54 3.74 2.72
N ALA A 479 20.53 2.88 2.56
CA ALA A 479 20.42 2.01 1.40
C ALA A 479 20.37 2.81 0.08
N ALA A 480 19.58 3.89 0.04
CA ALA A 480 19.48 4.77 -1.13
C ALA A 480 20.81 5.45 -1.46
N MET A 481 21.53 5.97 -0.45
CA MET A 481 22.83 6.62 -0.63
C MET A 481 23.91 5.66 -1.10
N MET A 482 23.90 4.41 -0.62
CA MET A 482 24.85 3.40 -1.09
C MET A 482 24.55 2.93 -2.52
N LYS A 483 23.28 2.89 -2.92
CA LYS A 483 22.87 2.45 -4.26
C LYS A 483 23.03 3.55 -5.32
N TYR A 484 22.65 4.78 -4.99
CA TYR A 484 22.52 5.89 -5.94
C TYR A 484 23.47 7.07 -5.66
N GLY A 485 24.31 6.96 -4.63
CA GLY A 485 25.23 8.00 -4.18
C GLY A 485 24.67 8.88 -3.07
N GLN A 486 25.56 9.47 -2.28
CA GLN A 486 25.24 10.37 -1.17
C GLN A 486 24.39 11.57 -1.64
N ASN A 487 24.77 12.17 -2.77
CA ASN A 487 24.14 13.37 -3.29
C ASN A 487 22.67 13.11 -3.66
N PRO A 488 21.68 13.88 -3.13
CA PRO A 488 20.26 13.68 -3.42
C PRO A 488 19.89 13.71 -4.91
N LEU A 489 20.69 14.36 -5.77
CA LEU A 489 20.51 14.35 -7.22
C LEU A 489 20.73 12.97 -7.85
N GLY A 490 21.47 12.07 -7.19
CA GLY A 490 21.61 10.68 -7.60
C GLY A 490 20.37 9.85 -7.26
N ILE A 491 19.69 10.19 -6.16
CA ILE A 491 18.52 9.44 -5.66
C ILE A 491 17.23 9.87 -6.35
N TYR A 492 16.98 11.17 -6.47
CA TYR A 492 15.76 11.71 -7.09
C TYR A 492 15.91 11.94 -8.59
N LYS A 493 14.79 11.89 -9.31
CA LYS A 493 14.78 12.16 -10.76
C LYS A 493 15.12 13.61 -11.07
N ARG A 494 14.67 14.54 -10.22
CA ARG A 494 14.99 15.98 -10.33
C ARG A 494 14.82 16.68 -8.98
N VAL A 495 15.74 17.61 -8.68
CA VAL A 495 15.62 18.56 -7.56
C VAL A 495 15.86 19.96 -8.10
N THR A 496 14.88 20.84 -7.95
CA THR A 496 14.94 22.23 -8.38
C THR A 496 14.88 23.13 -7.15
N GLU A 497 15.84 24.03 -7.01
CA GLU A 497 15.87 25.03 -5.95
C GLU A 497 15.06 26.25 -6.38
N THR A 498 14.19 26.73 -5.49
CA THR A 498 13.36 27.92 -5.65
C THR A 498 13.69 28.94 -4.56
N SER A 499 13.18 30.16 -4.65
CA SER A 499 13.34 31.15 -3.59
C SER A 499 12.74 30.73 -2.25
N GLU A 500 11.72 29.85 -2.27
CA GLU A 500 11.00 29.40 -1.07
C GLU A 500 11.50 28.07 -0.53
N GLY A 501 12.25 27.30 -1.34
CA GLY A 501 12.83 26.02 -0.94
C GLY A 501 13.17 25.16 -2.16
N PHE A 502 12.51 24.00 -2.29
CA PHE A 502 12.82 22.99 -3.29
C PHE A 502 11.56 22.36 -3.86
N THR A 503 11.60 22.05 -5.16
CA THR A 503 10.67 21.14 -5.81
C THR A 503 11.40 19.85 -6.18
N ILE A 504 10.90 18.73 -5.68
CA ILE A 504 11.53 17.42 -5.84
C ILE A 504 10.60 16.51 -6.65
N THR A 505 11.10 15.96 -7.75
CA THR A 505 10.44 14.88 -8.49
C THR A 505 11.18 13.57 -8.21
N MET A 506 10.48 12.62 -7.58
CA MET A 506 10.98 11.30 -7.23
C MET A 506 11.01 10.35 -8.44
N ARG A 507 11.67 9.19 -8.31
CA ARG A 507 11.77 8.19 -9.39
C ARG A 507 10.43 7.56 -9.76
N ASP A 508 9.50 7.47 -8.81
CA ASP A 508 8.12 7.03 -9.05
C ASP A 508 7.18 8.13 -9.56
N ALA A 509 7.75 9.24 -10.07
CA ALA A 509 7.06 10.43 -10.56
C ALA A 509 6.27 11.23 -9.51
N CYS A 510 6.31 10.85 -8.22
CA CYS A 510 5.75 11.71 -7.18
C CYS A 510 6.53 13.03 -7.11
N THR A 511 5.83 14.16 -7.14
CA THR A 511 6.44 15.47 -6.93
C THR A 511 5.97 16.07 -5.61
N VAL A 512 6.90 16.68 -4.88
CA VAL A 512 6.64 17.38 -3.62
C VAL A 512 7.40 18.72 -3.58
N THR A 513 6.85 19.69 -2.84
CA THR A 513 7.51 20.97 -2.57
C THR A 513 7.89 21.01 -1.10
N LEU A 514 9.13 21.39 -0.81
CA LEU A 514 9.70 21.50 0.53
C LEU A 514 10.19 22.93 0.74
N THR A 515 9.69 23.61 1.77
CA THR A 515 10.16 24.97 2.09
C THR A 515 11.45 24.93 2.92
N HIS A 516 12.21 26.04 2.95
CA HIS A 516 13.37 26.16 3.84
C HIS A 516 13.01 25.96 5.32
N ALA A 517 11.86 26.48 5.77
CA ALA A 517 11.40 26.31 7.15
C ALA A 517 11.10 24.84 7.49
N GLU A 518 10.53 24.10 6.53
CA GLU A 518 10.29 22.66 6.68
C GLU A 518 11.56 21.84 6.69
N LEU A 519 12.57 22.22 5.90
CA LEU A 519 13.88 21.58 5.97
C LEU A 519 14.51 21.75 7.37
N GLU A 520 14.40 22.93 7.98
CA GLU A 520 14.88 23.18 9.34
C GLU A 520 14.06 22.44 10.41
N MET A 521 12.73 22.36 10.27
CA MET A 521 11.90 21.51 11.13
C MET A 521 12.30 20.03 11.04
N ALA A 522 12.56 19.55 9.83
CA ALA A 522 12.99 18.17 9.59
C ALA A 522 14.36 17.89 10.20
N ARG A 523 15.30 18.84 10.12
CA ARG A 523 16.61 18.76 10.78
C ARG A 523 16.47 18.54 12.29
N ALA A 524 15.64 19.34 12.94
CA ALA A 524 15.39 19.23 14.38
C ALA A 524 14.71 17.89 14.75
N ALA A 525 13.71 17.46 13.98
CA ALA A 525 12.95 16.25 14.25
C ALA A 525 13.71 14.95 13.93
N ALA A 526 14.57 14.94 12.90
CA ALA A 526 15.40 13.80 12.54
C ALA A 526 16.45 13.52 13.64
N ASN A 527 17.02 14.59 14.20
CA ASN A 527 18.09 14.57 15.19
C ASN A 527 19.25 13.62 14.81
N PHE A 528 19.56 13.51 13.52
CA PHE A 528 20.66 12.67 13.06
C PHE A 528 21.98 13.13 13.67
N LYS A 529 22.82 12.15 14.02
CA LYS A 529 24.16 12.34 14.55
C LYS A 529 25.17 11.87 13.50
N GLY A 530 26.41 12.35 13.58
CA GLY A 530 27.46 11.98 12.63
C GLY A 530 28.58 12.99 12.60
N GLU A 531 29.78 12.55 12.23
CA GLU A 531 30.96 13.40 12.10
C GLU A 531 31.01 14.13 10.74
N ASP A 532 30.42 13.52 9.71
CA ASP A 532 30.31 14.11 8.38
C ASP A 532 29.06 15.00 8.28
N LYS A 533 29.27 16.30 8.49
CA LYS A 533 28.20 17.30 8.43
C LYS A 533 27.52 17.35 7.06
N GLY A 534 28.26 17.13 5.98
CA GLY A 534 27.70 17.14 4.63
C GLY A 534 26.77 15.95 4.40
N LEU A 535 27.18 14.77 4.84
CA LEU A 535 26.34 13.57 4.80
C LEU A 535 25.10 13.69 5.69
N VAL A 536 25.24 14.29 6.87
CA VAL A 536 24.10 14.60 7.75
C VAL A 536 23.12 15.56 7.06
N ASP A 537 23.61 16.61 6.38
CA ASP A 537 22.76 17.55 5.65
C ASP A 537 22.00 16.88 4.49
N ASP A 538 22.69 16.04 3.71
CA ASP A 538 22.07 15.28 2.62
C ASP A 538 21.02 14.29 3.17
N ALA A 539 21.31 13.62 4.30
CA ALA A 539 20.36 12.71 4.95
C ALA A 539 19.13 13.45 5.50
N VAL A 540 19.32 14.61 6.12
CA VAL A 540 18.22 15.48 6.59
C VAL A 540 17.33 15.91 5.42
N PHE A 541 17.91 16.25 4.27
CA PHE A 541 17.14 16.58 3.07
C PHE A 541 16.25 15.42 2.62
N LEU A 542 16.80 14.20 2.53
CA LEU A 542 16.03 13.00 2.17
C LEU A 542 14.92 12.70 3.20
N TYR A 543 15.21 12.87 4.49
CA TYR A 543 14.23 12.72 5.56
C TYR A 543 13.09 13.73 5.43
N ALA A 544 13.39 14.99 5.15
CA ALA A 544 12.42 16.06 4.95
C ALA A 544 11.49 15.80 3.74
N VAL A 545 12.06 15.34 2.63
CA VAL A 545 11.31 14.93 1.43
C VAL A 545 10.39 13.74 1.75
N SER A 546 10.90 12.77 2.52
CA SER A 546 10.15 11.60 2.97
C SER A 546 8.98 11.99 3.89
N ALA A 547 9.14 12.99 4.75
CA ALA A 547 8.08 13.56 5.59
C ALA A 547 7.05 14.33 4.76
N LYS A 548 7.49 15.09 3.75
CA LYS A 548 6.58 15.80 2.85
C LYS A 548 5.71 14.84 2.05
N ARG A 549 6.27 13.71 1.63
CA ARG A 549 5.48 12.64 1.01
C ARG A 549 4.49 12.00 1.99
N ALA A 550 4.90 11.73 3.23
CA ALA A 550 3.99 11.26 4.27
C ALA A 550 2.82 12.23 4.50
N GLN A 551 3.10 13.53 4.58
CA GLN A 551 2.08 14.58 4.69
C GLN A 551 1.08 14.51 3.53
N ARG A 552 1.58 14.49 2.29
CA ARG A 552 0.74 14.46 1.08
C ARG A 552 -0.14 13.22 1.01
N GLU A 553 0.39 12.07 1.43
CA GLU A 553 -0.32 10.80 1.40
C GLU A 553 -1.18 10.58 2.67
N ASN A 554 -1.24 11.57 3.56
CA ASN A 554 -1.90 11.50 4.87
C ASN A 554 -1.55 10.21 5.63
N HIS A 555 -0.25 9.92 5.67
CA HIS A 555 0.30 8.76 6.38
C HIS A 555 -0.25 8.67 7.81
N GLU A 556 -0.72 7.47 8.17
CA GLU A 556 -1.36 7.16 9.45
C GLU A 556 -2.58 8.03 9.82
N PHE A 557 -3.20 8.69 8.84
CA PHE A 557 -4.33 9.62 9.01
C PHE A 557 -4.05 10.83 9.90
N LYS A 558 -2.77 11.09 10.19
CA LYS A 558 -2.33 12.22 11.01
C LYS A 558 -1.40 13.12 10.22
N ALA A 559 -0.58 12.55 9.34
CA ALA A 559 0.45 13.30 8.63
C ALA A 559 -0.14 14.42 7.74
N GLY A 560 -1.36 14.25 7.23
CA GLY A 560 -2.04 15.27 6.41
C GLY A 560 -2.38 16.55 7.17
N GLY A 561 -2.43 16.51 8.51
CA GLY A 561 -2.77 17.67 9.34
C GLY A 561 -1.71 18.78 9.31
N SER A 562 -0.42 18.43 9.26
CA SER A 562 0.68 19.39 9.13
C SER A 562 2.01 18.70 8.82
N PHE A 563 3.02 19.46 8.40
CA PHE A 563 4.37 18.91 8.22
C PHE A 563 4.95 18.37 9.53
N GLY A 564 4.69 19.05 10.66
CA GLY A 564 5.07 18.57 12.00
C GLY A 564 4.42 17.23 12.36
N ALA A 565 3.12 17.05 12.05
CA ALA A 565 2.44 15.78 12.25
C ALA A 565 3.04 14.68 11.36
N ALA A 566 3.43 15.00 10.13
CA ALA A 566 4.12 14.06 9.27
C ALA A 566 5.46 13.60 9.86
N LEU A 567 6.29 14.53 10.36
CA LEU A 567 7.55 14.20 11.04
C LEU A 567 7.34 13.24 12.23
N GLN A 568 6.24 13.36 12.97
CA GLN A 568 5.91 12.45 14.05
C GLN A 568 5.67 11.02 13.56
N THR A 569 4.94 10.84 12.45
CA THR A 569 4.70 9.50 11.85
C THR A 569 5.95 8.83 11.29
N LEU A 570 7.05 9.57 11.14
CA LEU A 570 8.35 9.00 10.75
C LEU A 570 9.17 8.53 11.97
N ASN A 571 8.78 8.97 13.17
CA ASN A 571 9.51 8.78 14.41
C ASN A 571 8.76 7.89 15.42
N ASP A 572 7.65 7.26 15.05
CA ASP A 572 6.84 6.41 15.94
C ASP A 572 6.87 4.92 15.59
N GLY A 573 7.79 4.52 14.71
CA GLY A 573 7.97 3.15 14.25
C GLY A 573 7.14 2.85 13.00
N GLU A 574 7.84 2.64 11.89
CA GLU A 574 7.24 2.35 10.59
C GLU A 574 7.45 0.88 10.18
N MET A 575 6.76 0.45 9.12
CA MET A 575 6.96 -0.91 8.61
C MET A 575 8.13 -0.98 7.64
N PRO A 576 8.81 -2.14 7.55
CA PRO A 576 9.88 -2.35 6.58
C PRO A 576 9.42 -2.02 5.16
N GLY A 577 10.14 -1.11 4.49
CA GLY A 577 9.86 -0.68 3.12
C GLY A 577 9.01 0.58 2.98
N ASP A 578 8.34 1.05 4.04
CA ASP A 578 7.53 2.30 3.98
C ASP A 578 8.41 3.50 3.64
N ALA A 579 9.57 3.62 4.27
CA ALA A 579 10.51 4.69 3.96
C ALA A 579 11.06 4.60 2.54
N LEU A 580 11.34 3.41 2.01
CA LEU A 580 11.75 3.24 0.61
C LEU A 580 10.65 3.72 -0.34
N ARG A 581 9.37 3.47 0.00
CA ARG A 581 8.23 4.02 -0.73
C ARG A 581 8.16 5.53 -0.63
N ARG A 582 8.35 6.12 0.55
CA ARG A 582 8.32 7.58 0.75
C ARG A 582 9.52 8.32 0.14
N LEU A 583 10.62 7.62 -0.12
CA LEU A 583 11.72 8.11 -0.95
C LEU A 583 11.48 7.93 -2.46
N GLY A 584 10.37 7.32 -2.86
CA GLY A 584 10.03 7.05 -4.27
C GLY A 584 10.81 5.89 -4.89
N LEU A 585 11.32 4.99 -4.05
CA LEU A 585 12.14 3.83 -4.44
C LEU A 585 11.36 2.51 -4.40
N TYR A 586 10.04 2.53 -4.14
CA TYR A 586 9.23 1.31 -4.05
C TYR A 586 9.35 0.42 -5.29
N ALA A 587 9.32 1.02 -6.48
CA ALA A 587 9.49 0.29 -7.74
C ALA A 587 10.87 -0.39 -7.85
N PHE A 588 11.90 0.14 -7.18
CA PHE A 588 13.26 -0.36 -7.21
C PHE A 588 13.59 -1.22 -5.99
N THR A 589 12.58 -1.61 -5.22
CA THR A 589 12.73 -2.47 -4.04
C THR A 589 12.26 -3.88 -4.36
N ARG A 590 12.99 -4.90 -3.90
CA ARG A 590 12.61 -6.31 -4.03
C ARG A 590 12.70 -7.03 -2.69
N PRO A 591 11.84 -8.03 -2.43
CA PRO A 591 12.09 -8.98 -1.36
C PRO A 591 13.47 -9.63 -1.54
N SER A 592 14.15 -9.84 -0.43
CA SER A 592 15.47 -10.48 -0.35
C SER A 592 15.47 -11.48 0.81
N SER A 593 16.62 -12.07 1.10
CA SER A 593 16.85 -12.90 2.27
C SER A 593 18.03 -12.37 3.08
N VAL A 594 18.10 -12.74 4.36
CA VAL A 594 19.24 -12.38 5.21
C VAL A 594 20.56 -12.91 4.62
N GLN A 595 20.50 -14.09 3.99
CA GLN A 595 21.66 -14.72 3.33
C GLN A 595 22.13 -13.93 2.10
N GLU A 596 21.20 -13.40 1.30
CA GLU A 596 21.54 -12.59 0.13
C GLU A 596 22.14 -11.23 0.53
N LEU A 597 21.61 -10.61 1.58
CA LEU A 597 22.21 -9.40 2.15
C LEU A 597 23.61 -9.69 2.74
N ALA A 598 23.78 -10.84 3.39
CA ALA A 598 25.07 -11.29 3.91
C ALA A 598 26.11 -11.56 2.80
N SER A 599 25.68 -11.95 1.60
CA SER A 599 26.59 -12.12 0.45
C SER A 599 26.98 -10.80 -0.21
N GLY A 600 26.56 -9.67 0.35
CA GLY A 600 27.02 -8.34 -0.06
C GLY A 600 26.03 -7.50 -0.86
N VAL A 601 24.80 -7.97 -1.07
CA VAL A 601 23.76 -7.17 -1.72
C VAL A 601 23.31 -6.06 -0.77
N PRO A 602 23.37 -4.77 -1.15
CA PRO A 602 22.93 -3.69 -0.29
C PRO A 602 21.40 -3.68 -0.15
N GLY A 603 20.92 -3.46 1.08
CA GLY A 603 19.50 -3.50 1.36
C GLY A 603 19.15 -3.08 2.79
N THR A 604 17.90 -3.25 3.16
CA THR A 604 17.42 -3.05 4.53
C THR A 604 17.03 -4.39 5.12
N LEU A 605 17.38 -4.60 6.37
CA LEU A 605 16.94 -5.74 7.16
C LEU A 605 16.21 -5.22 8.38
N ALA A 606 14.98 -5.69 8.58
CA ALA A 606 14.15 -5.19 9.66
C ALA A 606 13.41 -6.28 10.38
N ASN A 607 13.22 -6.08 11.68
CA ASN A 607 12.28 -6.81 12.51
C ASN A 607 11.28 -5.82 13.09
N PHE A 608 10.50 -6.24 14.08
CA PHE A 608 9.48 -5.38 14.68
C PHE A 608 10.07 -4.19 15.47
N TRP A 609 11.27 -4.34 16.02
CA TRP A 609 11.88 -3.37 16.93
C TRP A 609 12.89 -2.45 16.24
N HIS A 610 13.53 -2.92 15.18
CA HIS A 610 14.63 -2.22 14.55
C HIS A 610 14.73 -2.51 13.06
N SER A 611 15.23 -1.53 12.32
CA SER A 611 15.53 -1.61 10.90
C SER A 611 16.93 -1.11 10.67
N VAL A 612 17.77 -1.92 10.03
CA VAL A 612 19.17 -1.64 9.76
C VAL A 612 19.40 -1.64 8.26
N VAL A 613 20.36 -0.85 7.81
CA VAL A 613 20.93 -1.05 6.46
C VAL A 613 21.92 -2.21 6.54
N VAL A 614 21.98 -3.02 5.49
CA VAL A 614 23.06 -3.99 5.27
C VAL A 614 23.79 -3.58 4.00
N VAL A 615 25.11 -3.47 4.10
CA VAL A 615 26.02 -3.11 3.01
C VAL A 615 27.20 -4.05 3.08
N GLU A 616 27.49 -4.77 1.98
CA GLU A 616 28.64 -5.68 1.91
C GLU A 616 28.66 -6.71 3.06
N GLY A 617 27.49 -7.20 3.47
CA GLY A 617 27.36 -8.16 4.58
C GLY A 617 27.57 -7.58 5.98
N THR A 618 27.64 -6.25 6.12
CA THR A 618 27.75 -5.54 7.39
C THR A 618 26.53 -4.68 7.66
N LEU A 619 26.07 -4.65 8.90
CA LEU A 619 24.91 -3.88 9.34
C LEU A 619 25.32 -2.62 10.11
N ASP A 620 24.41 -1.65 10.10
CA ASP A 620 24.50 -0.43 10.91
C ASP A 620 23.68 -0.56 12.20
N GLU A 621 24.36 -0.51 13.34
CA GLU A 621 23.74 -0.45 14.67
C GLU A 621 24.00 0.93 15.29
N TYR A 622 23.12 1.90 15.01
CA TYR A 622 23.24 3.27 15.53
C TYR A 622 24.62 3.91 15.26
N GLY A 623 25.15 3.70 14.05
CA GLY A 623 26.46 4.21 13.64
C GLY A 623 27.61 3.23 13.85
N ALA A 624 27.41 2.14 14.59
CA ALA A 624 28.40 1.09 14.72
C ALA A 624 28.32 0.10 13.55
N LYS A 625 29.44 -0.09 12.85
CA LYS A 625 29.59 -1.13 11.84
C LYS A 625 29.71 -2.51 12.51
N ARG A 626 28.85 -3.45 12.13
CA ARG A 626 28.84 -4.83 12.65
C ARG A 626 28.72 -5.84 11.53
N ASP A 627 29.30 -7.02 11.69
CA ASP A 627 29.12 -8.10 10.73
C ASP A 627 27.72 -8.70 10.86
N LEU A 628 27.03 -8.91 9.72
CA LEU A 628 25.76 -9.61 9.71
C LEU A 628 25.95 -11.10 10.00
N GLN A 629 27.06 -11.67 9.52
CA GLN A 629 27.38 -13.09 9.73
C GLN A 629 27.64 -13.37 11.20
N GLY A 630 26.93 -14.35 11.77
CA GLY A 630 27.02 -14.71 13.19
C GLY A 630 26.21 -13.80 14.13
N SER A 631 25.55 -12.75 13.61
CA SER A 631 24.64 -11.92 14.40
C SER A 631 23.30 -12.63 14.68
N GLU A 632 22.54 -12.10 15.65
CA GLU A 632 21.19 -12.62 15.96
C GLU A 632 20.23 -12.55 14.75
N TRP A 633 20.47 -11.64 13.81
CA TRP A 633 19.68 -11.49 12.59
C TRP A 633 19.73 -12.73 11.68
N MET A 634 20.85 -13.44 11.66
CA MET A 634 20.99 -14.70 10.91
C MET A 634 20.16 -15.84 11.53
N GLN A 635 19.87 -15.77 12.83
CA GLN A 635 19.12 -16.80 13.56
C GLN A 635 17.62 -16.49 13.63
N LYS A 636 17.27 -15.23 13.95
CA LYS A 636 15.89 -14.77 14.14
C LYS A 636 15.21 -14.37 12.83
N GLY A 637 15.99 -14.15 11.77
CA GLY A 637 15.50 -13.67 10.49
C GLY A 637 14.98 -12.23 10.56
N GLY A 638 14.33 -11.80 9.48
CA GLY A 638 13.74 -10.48 9.36
C GLY A 638 13.14 -10.25 7.98
N VAL A 639 12.46 -9.13 7.81
CA VAL A 639 12.03 -8.64 6.50
C VAL A 639 13.25 -8.03 5.82
N ALA A 640 13.81 -8.77 4.87
CA ALA A 640 14.93 -8.34 4.05
C ALA A 640 14.40 -7.75 2.73
N LEU A 641 14.85 -6.54 2.41
CA LEU A 641 14.57 -5.86 1.15
C LEU A 641 15.89 -5.43 0.52
N LYS A 642 15.99 -5.53 -0.80
CA LYS A 642 17.14 -5.02 -1.57
C LYS A 642 16.72 -3.94 -2.54
N LEU A 643 17.64 -3.03 -2.83
CA LEU A 643 17.50 -2.06 -3.92
C LEU A 643 18.13 -2.63 -5.20
N ILE A 644 17.37 -2.58 -6.30
CA ILE A 644 17.82 -3.07 -7.62
C ILE A 644 18.22 -1.95 -8.55
#